data_AF-A0A7G6SQW3-F1
#
_entry.id   AF-A0A7G6SQW3-F1
#
_cell.length_a   1.000
_cell.length_b   1.000
_cell.length_c   1.000
_cell.angle_alpha   90.00
_cell.angle_beta   90.00
_cell.angle_gamma   90.00
#
_symmetry.space_group_name_H-M   'P 1'
#
loop_
_entity.id
_entity.type
_entity.pdbx_description
1 polymer ?
#
loop_
_entity_poly.entity_id
_entity_poly.type
_entity_poly.pdbx_seq_one_letter_code
_entity_poly.pdbx_strand_id
1 'polypeptide(L)'
;MNQPAYLHDRWDAQVAFEEEMMETGKERMRDRITKARERHNLGGMRPHRSLLHEWVLPLSEALQKWINTPRRGPKSIALGPLQQLHPDTAAMVALKAVLRMLGMERRNILSIAMEIGTNCEHEARMQHWKESDPKDWQELQARFQARKSTSIHQRRATIAIFNKSKHDELGWLDWTTTERERVGLTMLDLVIESTQRFHIVPDPAWEPYRIKGGAWAQRPAVLMEDNELAEWIANAMDDELLHMPAFAPTLIPPLDWEGPRGGGYHTPFVKSPVLIRFKANHEEQRQVALEEFEALDMPEVYSAVNYVQRSPWAINTRVLEVAETIWDKDLAIAGIIRQEKIDPPDMPEGAIKGTDEYREWAKIASDIHADNATRVSKFLAQRRTLKLARRLADEPEFFFPHHLDFRGRMYSIVSDLSPQGRDLDRGLLTFAKGKPVEEDDEQWLAIHLANVHGVDKENFYDRIKWVKDREARWRQIAADPLDNRLWAEEEDPWQCLAAIFEWVRYLDEGPGMISSLPIRVDGTCNGIQHLSAMVRDEEGGRAVNLVPGNRPRDIYMDVGNIVQQALDDQPLNPFVRMWGRLFGDKVPREVAKRPVMILPYGGDQERLLSVHPGVAQEARQGWCRDPQGPTQGRTQPPGGPPPQGGQGGSRQGGRGDALDTAQLRHCVEEWEGPGMVDTGWLLRQALLRHGGGVPDRDEAGWSEAPATSTPHQKGRDHTGSG
;
A
#
# COMPACT_ATOMS: atom_id res chain seq x y z
N MET A 1 -29.02 -4.66 -32.12
CA MET A 1 -28.81 -3.20 -32.07
C MET A 1 -29.46 -2.73 -30.77
N ASN A 2 -28.66 -2.32 -29.78
CA ASN A 2 -29.18 -1.77 -28.53
C ASN A 2 -29.91 -0.45 -28.83
N GLN A 3 -31.05 -0.20 -28.20
CA GLN A 3 -31.68 1.12 -28.24
C GLN A 3 -30.69 2.15 -27.70
N PRO A 4 -30.64 3.37 -28.28
CA PRO A 4 -29.86 4.46 -27.72
C PRO A 4 -30.16 4.65 -26.22
N ALA A 5 -29.12 4.84 -25.39
CA ALA A 5 -29.27 4.91 -23.94
C ALA A 5 -30.26 5.98 -23.46
N TYR A 6 -30.36 7.10 -24.19
CA TYR A 6 -31.30 8.18 -23.91
C TYR A 6 -32.79 7.82 -24.10
N LEU A 7 -33.09 6.65 -24.67
CA LEU A 7 -34.44 6.10 -24.78
C LEU A 7 -34.79 5.13 -23.64
N HIS A 8 -33.86 4.85 -22.74
CA HIS A 8 -34.13 4.03 -21.56
C HIS A 8 -35.12 4.77 -20.65
N ASP A 9 -36.11 4.06 -20.13
CA ASP A 9 -37.15 4.58 -19.21
C ASP A 9 -36.58 5.25 -17.94
N ARG A 10 -35.35 4.89 -17.56
CA ARG A 10 -34.64 5.43 -16.39
C ARG A 10 -33.52 6.40 -16.76
N TRP A 11 -33.49 6.91 -18.00
CA TRP A 11 -32.46 7.83 -18.46
C TRP A 11 -32.36 9.08 -17.58
N ASP A 12 -33.49 9.73 -17.29
CA ASP A 12 -33.49 10.95 -16.47
C ASP A 12 -32.95 10.70 -15.05
N ALA A 13 -33.28 9.54 -14.48
CA ALA A 13 -32.76 9.11 -13.18
C ALA A 13 -31.24 8.84 -13.25
N GLN A 14 -30.76 8.23 -14.34
CA GLN A 14 -29.33 8.03 -14.57
C GLN A 14 -28.58 9.37 -14.67
N VAL A 15 -29.11 10.32 -15.44
CA VAL A 15 -28.52 11.66 -15.60
C VAL A 15 -28.45 12.38 -14.25
N ALA A 16 -29.54 12.38 -13.48
CA ALA A 16 -29.56 12.98 -12.14
C ALA A 16 -28.57 12.29 -11.19
N PHE A 17 -28.40 10.97 -11.30
CA PHE A 17 -27.46 10.24 -10.46
C PHE A 17 -26.00 10.52 -10.82
N GLU A 18 -25.66 10.66 -12.11
CA GLU A 18 -24.33 11.10 -12.53
C GLU A 18 -24.03 12.55 -12.12
N GLU A 19 -25.04 13.43 -12.11
CA GLU A 19 -24.92 14.78 -11.54
C GLU A 19 -24.67 14.73 -10.02
N GLU A 20 -25.36 13.86 -9.28
CA GLU A 20 -25.11 13.60 -7.85
C GLU A 20 -23.67 13.14 -7.59
N MET A 21 -23.12 12.28 -8.44
CA MET A 21 -21.72 11.83 -8.37
C MET A 21 -20.73 12.99 -8.54
N MET A 22 -21.00 13.89 -9.49
CA MET A 22 -20.19 15.09 -9.72
C MET A 22 -20.23 16.02 -8.51
N GLU A 23 -21.42 16.34 -7.99
CA GLU A 23 -21.53 17.28 -6.85
C GLU A 23 -20.91 16.71 -5.58
N THR A 24 -21.15 15.42 -5.31
CA THR A 24 -20.48 14.71 -4.20
C THR A 24 -18.95 14.72 -4.37
N GLY A 25 -18.46 14.59 -5.59
CA GLY A 25 -17.03 14.71 -5.92
C GLY A 25 -16.47 16.10 -5.61
N LYS A 26 -17.18 17.15 -6.03
CA LYS A 26 -16.85 18.56 -5.73
C LYS A 26 -16.79 18.81 -4.23
N GLU A 27 -17.79 18.36 -3.46
CA GLU A 27 -17.80 18.50 -2.00
C GLU A 27 -16.58 17.81 -1.35
N ARG A 28 -16.28 16.56 -1.74
CA ARG A 28 -15.11 15.82 -1.25
C ARG A 28 -13.81 16.56 -1.56
N MET A 29 -13.69 17.15 -2.75
CA MET A 29 -12.51 17.91 -3.14
C MET A 29 -12.42 19.26 -2.43
N ARG A 30 -13.53 19.98 -2.23
CA ARG A 30 -13.59 21.22 -1.41
C ARG A 30 -13.13 20.96 0.02
N ASP A 31 -13.59 19.89 0.65
CA ASP A 31 -13.16 19.46 1.98
C ASP A 31 -11.65 19.16 2.03
N ARG A 32 -11.13 18.51 0.99
CA ARG A 32 -9.71 18.20 0.86
C ARG A 32 -8.86 19.47 0.70
N ILE A 33 -9.31 20.42 -0.13
CA ILE A 33 -8.66 21.72 -0.33
C ILE A 33 -8.67 22.52 0.97
N THR A 34 -9.81 22.59 1.66
CA THR A 34 -9.96 23.31 2.93
C THR A 34 -9.00 22.77 3.98
N LYS A 35 -8.98 21.44 4.18
CA LYS A 35 -8.03 20.80 5.11
C LYS A 35 -6.57 20.98 4.70
N ALA A 36 -6.28 20.99 3.39
CA ALA A 36 -4.93 21.26 2.90
C ALA A 36 -4.51 22.72 3.15
N ARG A 37 -5.44 23.68 3.08
CA ARG A 37 -5.21 25.09 3.39
C ARG A 37 -4.98 25.30 4.89
N GLU A 38 -5.84 24.75 5.75
CA GLU A 38 -5.69 24.79 7.21
C GLU A 38 -4.36 24.20 7.69
N ARG A 39 -3.89 23.15 7.02
CA ARG A 39 -2.61 22.48 7.35
C ARG A 39 -1.40 23.09 6.64
N HIS A 40 -1.59 24.17 5.87
CA HIS A 40 -0.55 24.79 5.03
C HIS A 40 0.21 23.77 4.16
N ASN A 41 -0.54 22.85 3.53
CA ASN A 41 -0.01 21.74 2.73
C ASN A 41 -0.64 21.67 1.33
N LEU A 42 -0.93 22.83 0.71
CA LEU A 42 -1.41 22.89 -0.68
C LEU A 42 -0.39 22.35 -1.68
N GLY A 43 0.91 22.36 -1.33
CA GLY A 43 1.97 21.75 -2.14
C GLY A 43 1.81 20.25 -2.42
N GLY A 44 0.95 19.55 -1.67
CA GLY A 44 0.58 18.16 -1.94
C GLY A 44 -0.52 17.97 -2.99
N MET A 45 -1.19 19.04 -3.42
CA MET A 45 -2.23 19.00 -4.44
C MET A 45 -1.61 18.90 -5.84
N ARG A 46 -2.33 18.28 -6.78
CA ARG A 46 -1.80 17.98 -8.11
C ARG A 46 -1.34 19.24 -8.88
N PRO A 47 -2.10 20.35 -8.93
CA PRO A 47 -1.64 21.56 -9.63
C PRO A 47 -0.34 22.13 -9.05
N HIS A 48 -0.24 22.22 -7.73
CA HIS A 48 1.00 22.68 -7.08
C HIS A 48 2.16 21.72 -7.34
N ARG A 49 1.91 20.40 -7.34
CA ARG A 49 2.93 19.41 -7.69
C ARG A 49 3.38 19.52 -9.15
N SER A 50 2.48 19.87 -10.06
CA SER A 50 2.83 20.09 -11.47
C SER A 50 3.84 21.22 -11.63
N LEU A 51 3.60 22.35 -10.96
CA LEU A 51 4.53 23.49 -10.94
C LEU A 51 5.90 23.10 -10.38
N LEU A 52 5.94 22.24 -9.35
CA LEU A 52 7.21 21.72 -8.83
C LEU A 52 8.01 20.94 -9.87
N HIS A 53 7.35 20.08 -10.65
CA HIS A 53 8.02 19.30 -11.70
C HIS A 53 8.55 20.20 -12.83
N GLU A 54 7.80 21.25 -13.17
CA GLU A 54 8.18 22.20 -14.22
C GLU A 54 9.35 23.10 -13.79
N TRP A 55 9.32 23.63 -12.57
CA TRP A 55 10.27 24.67 -12.14
C TRP A 55 11.54 24.15 -11.47
N VAL A 56 11.59 22.88 -11.05
CA VAL A 56 12.78 22.32 -10.36
C VAL A 56 14.03 22.38 -11.21
N LEU A 57 13.96 21.95 -12.48
CA LEU A 57 15.15 21.85 -13.33
C LEU A 57 15.67 23.25 -13.71
N PRO A 58 14.84 24.20 -14.20
CA PRO A 58 15.31 25.56 -14.48
C PRO A 58 15.95 26.25 -13.27
N LEU A 59 15.37 26.08 -12.08
CA LEU A 59 15.93 26.66 -10.86
C LEU A 59 17.24 25.98 -10.45
N SER A 60 17.33 24.66 -10.59
CA SER A 60 18.56 23.91 -10.31
C SER A 60 19.70 24.35 -11.21
N GLU A 61 19.45 24.51 -12.51
CA GLU A 61 20.43 25.03 -13.48
C GLU A 61 20.84 26.48 -13.16
N ALA A 62 19.88 27.34 -12.81
CA ALA A 62 20.14 28.72 -12.40
C ALA A 62 21.01 28.78 -11.14
N LEU A 63 20.73 27.94 -10.14
CA LEU A 63 21.54 27.82 -8.93
C LEU A 63 22.95 27.30 -9.25
N GLN A 64 23.07 26.25 -10.07
CA GLN A 64 24.36 25.70 -10.45
C GLN A 64 25.22 26.74 -11.19
N LYS A 65 24.61 27.51 -12.09
CA LYS A 65 25.25 28.64 -12.76
C LYS A 65 25.65 29.72 -11.75
N TRP A 66 24.79 30.06 -10.80
CA TRP A 66 25.07 31.04 -9.76
C TRP A 66 26.25 30.62 -8.87
N ILE A 67 26.36 29.33 -8.51
CA ILE A 67 27.47 28.78 -7.73
C ILE A 67 28.78 28.88 -8.52
N ASN A 68 28.74 28.52 -9.81
CA ASN A 68 29.94 28.46 -10.67
C ASN A 68 30.40 29.81 -11.20
N THR A 69 29.56 30.85 -11.14
CA THR A 69 29.90 32.17 -11.69
C THR A 69 30.97 32.85 -10.81
N PRO A 70 32.17 33.12 -11.35
CA PRO A 70 33.21 33.84 -10.62
C PRO A 70 32.81 35.30 -10.44
N ARG A 71 32.88 35.80 -9.20
CA ARG A 71 32.51 37.18 -8.86
C ARG A 71 33.75 38.00 -8.52
N ARG A 72 33.79 39.26 -8.98
CA ARG A 72 34.81 40.24 -8.54
C ARG A 72 34.32 40.89 -7.24
N GLY A 73 35.11 40.77 -6.16
CA GLY A 73 34.79 41.32 -4.83
C GLY A 73 34.61 40.24 -3.74
N PRO A 74 34.13 40.62 -2.55
CA PRO A 74 33.86 39.68 -1.46
C PRO A 74 32.88 38.58 -1.89
N LYS A 75 33.16 37.33 -1.51
CA LYS A 75 32.25 36.20 -1.79
C LYS A 75 30.92 36.42 -1.06
N SER A 76 29.82 36.04 -1.72
CA SER A 76 28.50 36.04 -1.07
C SER A 76 28.52 35.11 0.14
N ILE A 77 27.93 35.54 1.25
CA ILE A 77 27.77 34.75 2.48
C ILE A 77 27.00 33.45 2.19
N ALA A 78 26.06 33.47 1.24
CA ALA A 78 25.27 32.31 0.85
C ALA A 78 26.06 31.24 0.07
N LEU A 79 27.23 31.58 -0.49
CA LEU A 79 27.96 30.69 -1.40
C LEU A 79 28.47 29.42 -0.69
N GLY A 80 29.09 29.56 0.48
CA GLY A 80 29.61 28.42 1.24
C GLY A 80 28.50 27.43 1.65
N PRO A 81 27.42 27.90 2.29
CA PRO A 81 26.24 27.08 2.61
C PRO A 81 25.62 26.38 1.40
N LEU A 82 25.41 27.09 0.27
CA LEU A 82 24.77 26.51 -0.92
C LEU A 82 25.64 25.45 -1.61
N GLN A 83 26.97 25.50 -1.46
CA GLN A 83 27.88 24.47 -1.97
C GLN A 83 27.79 23.14 -1.21
N GLN A 84 27.21 23.13 -0.01
CA GLN A 84 27.02 21.92 0.79
C GLN A 84 25.78 21.11 0.37
N LEU A 85 24.99 21.63 -0.57
CA LEU A 85 23.74 21.03 -1.03
C LEU A 85 23.84 20.65 -2.51
N HIS A 86 23.18 19.54 -2.87
CA HIS A 86 22.89 19.28 -4.27
C HIS A 86 21.92 20.35 -4.83
N PRO A 87 22.18 20.94 -6.01
CA PRO A 87 21.33 21.99 -6.58
C PRO A 87 19.86 21.62 -6.68
N ASP A 88 19.55 20.38 -7.12
CA ASP A 88 18.17 19.88 -7.21
C ASP A 88 17.46 19.88 -5.85
N THR A 89 18.17 19.50 -4.78
CA THR A 89 17.62 19.47 -3.42
C THR A 89 17.30 20.89 -2.94
N ALA A 90 18.23 21.82 -3.13
CA ALA A 90 18.04 23.22 -2.76
C ALA A 90 16.89 23.85 -3.56
N ALA A 91 16.83 23.61 -4.88
CA ALA A 91 15.73 24.06 -5.74
C ALA A 91 14.37 23.52 -5.26
N MET A 92 14.31 22.22 -4.96
CA MET A 92 13.09 21.58 -4.48
C MET A 92 12.64 22.14 -3.12
N VAL A 93 13.56 22.40 -2.19
CA VAL A 93 13.26 23.00 -0.89
C VAL A 93 12.72 24.42 -1.06
N ALA A 94 13.37 25.25 -1.88
CA ALA A 94 12.97 26.62 -2.13
C ALA A 94 11.57 26.69 -2.77
N LEU A 95 11.31 25.90 -3.81
CA LEU A 95 10.02 25.87 -4.49
C LEU A 95 8.89 25.38 -3.58
N LYS A 96 9.14 24.36 -2.75
CA LYS A 96 8.15 23.90 -1.75
C LYS A 96 7.80 24.99 -0.76
N ALA A 97 8.78 25.77 -0.28
CA ALA A 97 8.53 26.87 0.64
C ALA A 97 7.73 28.00 -0.04
N VAL A 98 8.09 28.39 -1.27
CA VAL A 98 7.39 29.43 -2.03
C VAL A 98 5.96 29.03 -2.36
N LEU A 99 5.74 27.83 -2.91
CA LEU A 99 4.38 27.36 -3.23
C LEU A 99 3.51 27.18 -1.99
N ARG A 100 4.09 26.83 -0.83
CA ARG A 100 3.37 26.75 0.44
C ARG A 100 2.80 28.11 0.85
N MET A 101 3.51 29.19 0.52
CA MET A 101 3.16 30.56 0.89
C MET A 101 2.04 31.14 0.03
N LEU A 102 1.77 30.59 -1.16
CA LEU A 102 0.62 30.97 -1.99
C LEU A 102 -0.72 30.81 -1.25
N GLY A 103 -0.80 29.86 -0.30
CA GLY A 103 -1.98 29.64 0.53
C GLY A 103 -2.14 30.55 1.75
N MET A 104 -1.17 31.44 2.02
CA MET A 104 -1.12 32.27 3.24
C MET A 104 -1.50 33.73 2.97
N GLU A 105 -2.18 34.36 3.94
CA GLU A 105 -2.64 35.76 3.85
C GLU A 105 -1.52 36.79 3.93
N ARG A 106 -0.39 36.47 4.59
CA ARG A 106 0.76 37.37 4.74
C ARG A 106 2.05 36.67 4.34
N ARG A 107 2.72 37.21 3.32
CA ARG A 107 3.86 36.58 2.62
C ARG A 107 5.13 37.41 2.76
N ASN A 108 5.52 37.71 4.00
CA ASN A 108 6.70 38.53 4.28
C ASN A 108 7.99 37.87 3.74
N ILE A 109 8.75 38.60 2.93
CA ILE A 109 9.95 38.09 2.25
C ILE A 109 11.00 37.55 3.22
N LEU A 110 11.27 38.24 4.33
CA LEU A 110 12.26 37.80 5.30
C LEU A 110 11.84 36.51 5.99
N SER A 111 10.54 36.34 6.24
CA SER A 111 10.01 35.08 6.78
C SER A 111 10.20 33.92 5.81
N ILE A 112 9.93 34.15 4.53
CA ILE A 112 10.09 33.13 3.47
C ILE A 112 11.55 32.77 3.31
N ALA A 113 12.43 33.78 3.22
CA ALA A 113 13.87 33.58 3.13
C ALA A 113 14.40 32.79 4.33
N MET A 114 14.03 33.17 5.56
CA MET A 114 14.48 32.48 6.76
C MET A 114 14.04 31.01 6.78
N GLU A 115 12.82 30.72 6.33
CA GLU A 115 12.34 29.35 6.20
C GLU A 115 13.12 28.56 5.14
N ILE A 116 13.33 29.12 3.95
CA ILE A 116 14.13 28.48 2.89
C ILE A 116 15.52 28.16 3.42
N GLY A 117 16.20 29.14 4.04
CA GLY A 117 17.53 28.96 4.61
C GLY A 117 17.58 27.88 5.69
N THR A 118 16.60 27.87 6.61
CA THR A 118 16.50 26.87 7.67
C THR A 118 16.23 25.47 7.11
N ASN A 119 15.36 25.35 6.11
CA ASN A 119 15.07 24.07 5.47
C ASN A 119 16.27 23.57 4.65
N CYS A 120 16.99 24.44 3.96
CA CYS A 120 18.23 24.12 3.26
C CYS A 120 19.30 23.63 4.24
N GLU A 121 19.46 24.30 5.38
CA GLU A 121 20.38 23.86 6.43
C GLU A 121 20.00 22.46 6.96
N HIS A 122 18.70 22.20 7.17
CA HIS A 122 18.25 20.88 7.59
C HIS A 122 18.64 19.80 6.58
N GLU A 123 18.45 20.02 5.28
CA GLU A 123 18.88 19.05 4.26
C GLU A 123 20.40 18.90 4.21
N ALA A 124 21.17 19.97 4.40
CA ALA A 124 22.63 19.93 4.42
C ALA A 124 23.14 19.08 5.60
N ARG A 125 22.52 19.23 6.79
CA ARG A 125 22.79 18.39 7.97
C ARG A 125 22.50 16.91 7.70
N MET A 126 21.37 16.61 7.04
CA MET A 126 21.01 15.22 6.72
C MET A 126 21.95 14.61 5.70
N GLN A 127 22.35 15.38 4.70
CA GLN A 127 23.34 14.96 3.71
C GLN A 127 24.70 14.69 4.37
N HIS A 128 25.15 15.59 5.26
CA HIS A 128 26.38 15.39 6.01
C HIS A 128 26.33 14.14 6.91
N TRP A 129 25.22 13.87 7.60
CA TRP A 129 25.07 12.65 8.38
C TRP A 129 25.12 11.41 7.48
N LYS A 130 24.42 11.42 6.34
CA LYS A 130 24.44 10.31 5.39
C LYS A 130 25.85 10.02 4.85
N GLU A 131 26.66 11.05 4.63
CA GLU A 131 28.03 10.93 4.12
C GLU A 131 29.01 10.48 5.22
N SER A 132 28.87 11.01 6.44
CA SER A 132 29.77 10.73 7.56
C SER A 132 29.51 9.37 8.22
N ASP A 133 28.25 8.92 8.31
CA ASP A 133 27.87 7.61 8.85
C ASP A 133 26.74 6.97 8.02
N PRO A 134 27.08 6.36 6.86
CA PRO A 134 26.08 5.75 5.98
C PRO A 134 25.33 4.59 6.64
N LYS A 135 25.98 3.87 7.57
CA LYS A 135 25.40 2.68 8.21
C LYS A 135 24.31 3.06 9.19
N ASP A 136 24.59 4.01 10.08
CA ASP A 136 23.60 4.52 11.03
C ASP A 136 22.40 5.18 10.32
N TRP A 137 22.66 5.91 9.23
CA TRP A 137 21.60 6.46 8.39
C TRP A 137 20.71 5.36 7.78
N GLN A 138 21.29 4.29 7.24
CA GLN A 138 20.54 3.17 6.67
C GLN A 138 19.71 2.44 7.74
N GLU A 139 20.25 2.24 8.94
CA GLU A 139 19.51 1.64 10.06
C GLU A 139 18.33 2.52 10.50
N LEU A 140 18.51 3.84 10.55
CA LEU A 140 17.42 4.78 10.85
C LEU A 140 16.31 4.73 9.79
N GLN A 141 16.69 4.72 8.50
CA GLN A 141 15.73 4.59 7.41
C GLN A 141 14.99 3.25 7.48
N ALA A 142 15.68 2.15 7.75
CA ALA A 142 15.06 0.84 7.94
C ALA A 142 14.05 0.84 9.09
N ARG A 143 14.35 1.53 10.20
CA ARG A 143 13.40 1.70 11.32
C ARG A 143 12.16 2.48 10.91
N PHE A 144 12.30 3.55 10.12
CA PHE A 144 11.16 4.31 9.63
C PHE A 144 10.29 3.50 8.67
N GLN A 145 10.90 2.71 7.78
CA GLN A 145 10.18 1.83 6.88
C GLN A 145 9.43 0.73 7.64
N ALA A 146 10.09 0.09 8.61
CA ALA A 146 9.47 -0.94 9.45
C ALA A 146 8.24 -0.42 10.21
N ARG A 147 8.29 0.83 10.69
CA ARG A 147 7.18 1.49 11.40
C ARG A 147 6.16 2.16 10.50
N LYS A 148 6.34 2.12 9.17
CA LYS A 148 5.50 2.84 8.19
C LYS A 148 5.34 4.32 8.53
N SER A 149 6.42 4.93 9.02
CA SER A 149 6.44 6.33 9.46
C SER A 149 6.10 7.27 8.31
N THR A 150 5.25 8.27 8.56
CA THR A 150 4.92 9.31 7.57
C THR A 150 6.14 10.18 7.26
N SER A 151 6.22 10.74 6.04
CA SER A 151 7.34 11.62 5.64
C SER A 151 7.54 12.82 6.57
N ILE A 152 6.45 13.39 7.09
CA ILE A 152 6.49 14.49 8.07
C ILE A 152 7.11 14.00 9.39
N HIS A 153 6.71 12.82 9.88
CA HIS A 153 7.28 12.25 11.10
C HIS A 153 8.76 11.93 10.90
N GLN A 154 9.13 11.30 9.78
CA GLN A 154 10.53 11.02 9.43
C GLN A 154 11.36 12.30 9.51
N ARG A 155 10.96 13.35 8.80
CA ARG A 155 11.66 14.64 8.83
C ARG A 155 11.84 15.19 10.24
N ARG A 156 10.77 15.23 11.05
CA ARG A 156 10.82 15.74 12.43
C ARG A 156 11.72 14.88 13.33
N ALA A 157 11.60 13.56 13.23
CA ALA A 157 12.37 12.62 14.03
C ALA A 157 13.86 12.69 13.67
N THR A 158 14.20 12.73 12.37
CA THR A 158 15.59 12.85 11.92
C THR A 158 16.23 14.15 12.41
N ILE A 159 15.52 15.29 12.32
CA ILE A 159 16.02 16.57 12.87
C ILE A 159 16.23 16.48 14.39
N ALA A 160 15.29 15.87 15.11
CA ALA A 160 15.39 15.73 16.57
C ALA A 160 16.55 14.82 17.00
N ILE A 161 16.75 13.70 16.29
CA ILE A 161 17.88 12.78 16.54
C ILE A 161 19.19 13.50 16.22
N PHE A 162 19.26 14.20 15.09
CA PHE A 162 20.45 14.95 14.72
C PHE A 162 20.84 15.94 15.82
N ASN A 163 19.91 16.80 16.22
CA ASN A 163 20.17 17.83 17.24
C ASN A 163 20.51 17.24 18.61
N LYS A 164 20.02 16.04 18.95
CA LYS A 164 20.20 15.44 20.28
C LYS A 164 21.48 14.62 20.39
N SER A 165 21.82 13.85 19.35
CA SER A 165 22.90 12.85 19.43
C SER A 165 23.97 13.01 18.36
N LYS A 166 23.64 13.52 17.17
CA LYS A 166 24.60 13.55 16.05
C LYS A 166 25.28 14.89 15.83
N HIS A 167 24.72 15.99 16.32
CA HIS A 167 25.26 17.33 16.15
C HIS A 167 26.72 17.42 16.61
N ASP A 168 26.98 17.05 17.87
CA ASP A 168 28.33 17.11 18.46
C ASP A 168 29.22 15.95 17.98
N GLU A 169 28.64 14.76 17.78
CA GLU A 169 29.34 13.56 17.31
C GLU A 169 29.94 13.76 15.92
N LEU A 170 29.19 14.41 15.01
CA LEU A 170 29.62 14.69 13.65
C LEU A 170 30.37 16.03 13.53
N GLY A 171 30.46 16.80 14.61
CA GLY A 171 31.14 18.10 14.62
C GLY A 171 30.49 19.13 13.68
N TRP A 172 29.16 19.11 13.55
CA TRP A 172 28.44 20.03 12.67
C TRP A 172 28.54 21.47 13.18
N LEU A 173 28.81 22.40 12.26
CA LEU A 173 28.78 23.83 12.54
C LEU A 173 27.47 24.42 12.02
N ASP A 174 26.61 24.84 12.95
CA ASP A 174 25.34 25.49 12.63
C ASP A 174 25.55 26.74 11.77
N TRP A 175 24.70 26.90 10.75
CA TRP A 175 24.67 28.13 9.98
C TRP A 175 24.18 29.26 10.88
N THR A 176 24.86 30.39 10.80
CA THR A 176 24.44 31.62 11.46
C THR A 176 23.09 32.10 10.94
N THR A 177 22.37 32.89 11.73
CA THR A 177 21.10 33.50 11.28
C THR A 177 21.29 34.30 9.98
N THR A 178 22.42 34.99 9.85
CA THR A 178 22.79 35.74 8.64
C THR A 178 23.00 34.82 7.44
N GLU A 179 23.65 33.68 7.61
CA GLU A 179 23.83 32.71 6.52
C GLU A 179 22.49 32.16 6.05
N ARG A 180 21.61 31.74 6.97
CA ARG A 180 20.27 31.25 6.61
C ARG A 180 19.47 32.31 5.87
N GLU A 181 19.48 33.54 6.36
CA GLU A 181 18.80 34.67 5.70
C GLU A 181 19.35 34.90 4.28
N ARG A 182 20.67 34.93 4.12
CA ARG A 182 21.32 35.19 2.82
C ARG A 182 21.10 34.05 1.83
N VAL A 183 21.14 32.79 2.29
CA VAL A 183 20.77 31.63 1.47
C VAL A 183 19.34 31.75 1.01
N GLY A 184 18.42 32.05 1.94
CA GLY A 184 17.01 32.22 1.65
C GLY A 184 16.71 33.30 0.62
N LEU A 185 17.29 34.49 0.80
CA LEU A 185 17.12 35.62 -0.13
C LEU A 185 17.70 35.28 -1.50
N THR A 186 18.89 34.69 -1.56
CA THR A 186 19.52 34.28 -2.83
C THR A 186 18.64 33.26 -3.58
N MET A 187 18.13 32.25 -2.88
CA MET A 187 17.25 31.25 -3.49
C MET A 187 15.92 31.86 -3.94
N LEU A 188 15.37 32.80 -3.18
CA LEU A 188 14.14 33.50 -3.55
C LEU A 188 14.34 34.36 -4.80
N ASP A 189 15.45 35.09 -4.89
CA ASP A 189 15.80 35.85 -6.09
C ASP A 189 15.93 34.92 -7.31
N LEU A 190 16.62 33.78 -7.16
CA LEU A 190 16.73 32.78 -8.23
C LEU A 190 15.38 32.21 -8.64
N VAL A 191 14.46 31.96 -7.70
CA VAL A 191 13.09 31.53 -8.01
C VAL A 191 12.36 32.59 -8.83
N ILE A 192 12.45 33.86 -8.43
CA ILE A 192 11.83 34.98 -9.15
C ILE A 192 12.40 35.07 -10.58
N GLU A 193 13.72 35.01 -10.72
CA GLU A 193 14.40 35.09 -12.02
C GLU A 193 14.09 33.88 -12.93
N SER A 194 14.09 32.66 -12.37
CA SER A 194 13.93 31.43 -13.16
C SER A 194 12.49 31.18 -13.56
N THR A 195 11.52 31.55 -12.72
CA THR A 195 10.09 31.31 -13.01
C THR A 195 9.43 32.51 -13.68
N GLN A 196 9.90 33.73 -13.39
CA GLN A 196 9.28 35.00 -13.82
C GLN A 196 7.80 35.14 -13.42
N ARG A 197 7.32 34.32 -12.47
CA ARG A 197 5.92 34.31 -12.00
C ARG A 197 5.70 35.02 -10.67
N PHE A 198 6.77 35.48 -10.04
CA PHE A 198 6.71 36.12 -8.73
C PHE A 198 7.31 37.51 -8.78
N HIS A 199 6.77 38.42 -7.98
CA HIS A 199 7.25 39.78 -7.84
C HIS A 199 7.21 40.24 -6.37
N ILE A 200 8.15 41.11 -6.04
CA ILE A 200 8.26 41.71 -4.71
C ILE A 200 7.54 43.05 -4.73
N VAL A 201 6.51 43.20 -3.89
CA VAL A 201 5.76 44.45 -3.75
C VAL A 201 5.66 44.88 -2.29
N PRO A 202 5.51 46.19 -2.00
CA PRO A 202 5.14 46.65 -0.67
C PRO A 202 3.77 46.08 -0.28
N ASP A 203 3.64 45.58 0.95
CA ASP A 203 2.43 44.89 1.44
C ASP A 203 1.17 45.74 1.22
N PRO A 204 0.26 45.35 0.29
CA PRO A 204 -0.92 46.15 -0.06
C PRO A 204 -1.88 46.34 1.12
N ALA A 205 -1.91 45.40 2.06
CA ALA A 205 -2.82 45.39 3.22
C ALA A 205 -2.19 45.99 4.49
N TRP A 206 -0.98 46.57 4.40
CA TRP A 206 -0.29 47.10 5.57
C TRP A 206 -0.83 48.47 6.01
N GLU A 207 -1.18 48.55 7.29
CA GLU A 207 -1.56 49.79 7.96
C GLU A 207 -0.41 50.33 8.84
N PRO A 208 -0.11 51.64 8.81
CA PRO A 208 0.95 52.22 9.62
C PRO A 208 0.64 52.14 11.12
N TYR A 209 1.62 51.68 11.92
CA TYR A 209 1.55 51.73 13.38
C TYR A 209 2.87 52.19 14.00
N ARG A 210 2.82 52.61 15.27
CA ARG A 210 3.99 53.05 16.04
C ARG A 210 4.63 51.87 16.76
N ILE A 211 5.94 51.72 16.62
CA ILE A 211 6.74 50.75 17.39
C ILE A 211 7.17 51.34 18.74
N LYS A 212 7.57 50.47 19.68
CA LYS A 212 8.18 50.87 20.95
C LYS A 212 9.36 51.82 20.67
N GLY A 213 9.31 53.02 21.25
CA GLY A 213 10.26 54.10 20.96
C GLY A 213 9.72 55.20 20.05
N GLY A 214 8.45 55.11 19.63
CA GLY A 214 7.76 56.20 18.94
C GLY A 214 8.09 56.35 17.46
N ALA A 215 8.91 55.49 16.86
CA ALA A 215 9.12 55.46 15.42
C ALA A 215 7.91 54.82 14.69
N TRP A 216 7.71 55.18 13.42
CA TRP A 216 6.76 54.47 12.55
C TRP A 216 7.37 53.15 12.09
N ALA A 217 6.58 52.07 12.10
CA ALA A 217 6.98 50.82 11.47
C ALA A 217 7.17 51.02 9.97
N GLN A 218 8.17 50.38 9.37
CA GLN A 218 8.33 50.39 7.91
C GLN A 218 7.38 49.40 7.26
N ARG A 219 6.87 49.76 6.08
CA ARG A 219 6.00 48.88 5.29
C ARG A 219 6.80 47.65 4.83
N PRO A 220 6.39 46.43 5.20
CA PRO A 220 7.10 45.23 4.80
C PRO A 220 6.89 44.97 3.30
N ALA A 221 7.86 44.28 2.70
CA ALA A 221 7.74 43.77 1.34
C ALA A 221 7.24 42.31 1.37
N VAL A 222 6.35 41.99 0.45
CA VAL A 222 5.70 40.69 0.30
C VAL A 222 5.94 40.12 -1.09
N LEU A 223 5.92 38.79 -1.16
CA LEU A 223 5.97 38.06 -2.43
C LEU A 223 4.55 37.90 -2.98
N MET A 224 4.32 38.36 -4.20
CA MET A 224 3.07 38.16 -4.94
C MET A 224 3.33 37.38 -6.22
N GLU A 225 2.36 36.56 -6.60
CA GLU A 225 2.24 35.88 -7.88
C GLU A 225 1.75 36.86 -8.95
N ASP A 226 2.14 36.65 -10.20
CA ASP A 226 1.54 37.35 -11.34
C ASP A 226 0.09 36.89 -11.58
N ASN A 227 -0.65 37.69 -12.35
CA ASN A 227 -2.05 37.39 -12.66
C ASN A 227 -2.19 36.07 -13.43
N GLU A 228 -1.24 35.76 -14.32
CA GLU A 228 -1.26 34.51 -15.09
C GLU A 228 -1.11 33.27 -14.19
N LEU A 229 -0.20 33.27 -13.22
CA LEU A 229 -0.07 32.18 -12.25
C LEU A 229 -1.30 32.11 -11.35
N ALA A 230 -1.84 33.24 -10.91
CA ALA A 230 -3.05 33.27 -10.09
C ALA A 230 -4.25 32.67 -10.83
N GLU A 231 -4.48 33.07 -12.08
CA GLU A 231 -5.54 32.55 -12.95
C GLU A 231 -5.31 31.07 -13.26
N TRP A 232 -4.08 30.66 -13.57
CA TRP A 232 -3.76 29.27 -13.82
C TRP A 232 -4.02 28.38 -12.59
N ILE A 233 -3.62 28.82 -11.39
CA ILE A 233 -3.89 28.08 -10.15
C ILE A 233 -5.39 28.00 -9.90
N ALA A 234 -6.14 29.09 -10.09
CA ALA A 234 -7.59 29.10 -9.93
C ALA A 234 -8.26 28.10 -10.90
N ASN A 235 -7.95 28.19 -12.19
CA ASN A 235 -8.49 27.28 -13.21
C ASN A 235 -8.10 25.82 -12.95
N ALA A 236 -6.84 25.55 -12.59
CA ALA A 236 -6.39 24.19 -12.28
C ALA A 236 -7.01 23.63 -11.00
N MET A 237 -7.37 24.48 -10.02
CA MET A 237 -8.13 24.09 -8.84
C MET A 237 -9.60 23.84 -9.18
N ASP A 238 -10.20 24.61 -10.07
CA ASP A 238 -11.55 24.38 -10.58
C ASP A 238 -11.63 23.08 -11.38
N ASP A 239 -10.60 22.78 -12.18
CA ASP A 239 -10.46 21.50 -12.87
C ASP A 239 -10.36 20.32 -11.89
N GLU A 240 -9.63 20.47 -10.78
CA GLU A 240 -9.57 19.43 -9.72
C GLU A 240 -10.95 19.18 -9.09
N LEU A 241 -11.80 20.20 -8.99
CA LEU A 241 -13.19 20.05 -8.51
C LEU A 241 -14.06 19.25 -9.49
N LEU A 242 -13.80 19.35 -10.80
CA LEU A 242 -14.59 18.70 -11.85
C LEU A 242 -14.09 17.30 -12.23
N HIS A 243 -12.81 17.00 -12.02
CA HIS A 243 -12.18 15.77 -12.52
C HIS A 243 -12.17 14.59 -11.55
N MET A 244 -12.75 14.74 -10.36
CA MET A 244 -12.80 13.69 -9.34
C MET A 244 -14.24 13.41 -8.88
N PRO A 245 -15.12 12.90 -9.78
CA PRO A 245 -16.46 12.50 -9.38
C PRO A 245 -16.40 11.37 -8.35
N ALA A 246 -17.41 11.31 -7.49
CA ALA A 246 -17.61 10.19 -6.58
C ALA A 246 -18.21 9.01 -7.35
N PHE A 247 -17.37 8.27 -8.07
CA PHE A 247 -17.78 7.12 -8.89
C PHE A 247 -18.70 6.17 -8.10
N ALA A 248 -19.88 5.93 -8.65
CA ALA A 248 -20.94 5.06 -8.12
C ALA A 248 -21.52 4.20 -9.26
N PRO A 249 -22.33 3.17 -8.96
CA PRO A 249 -22.95 2.32 -9.98
C PRO A 249 -23.80 3.12 -10.98
N THR A 250 -24.11 2.55 -12.14
CA THR A 250 -25.11 3.12 -13.07
C THR A 250 -26.48 2.47 -12.81
N LEU A 251 -27.56 3.23 -12.90
CA LEU A 251 -28.94 2.76 -12.75
C LEU A 251 -29.48 2.05 -14.01
N ILE A 252 -28.80 2.27 -15.14
CA ILE A 252 -29.03 1.59 -16.42
C ILE A 252 -27.74 0.89 -16.86
N PRO A 253 -27.79 -0.06 -17.81
CA PRO A 253 -26.57 -0.72 -18.30
C PRO A 253 -25.48 0.30 -18.70
N PRO A 254 -24.21 0.11 -18.32
CA PRO A 254 -23.13 1.03 -18.64
C PRO A 254 -22.94 1.19 -20.15
N LEU A 255 -22.37 2.30 -20.61
CA LEU A 255 -21.93 2.44 -22.00
C LEU A 255 -20.92 1.35 -22.33
N ASP A 256 -21.14 0.68 -23.46
CA ASP A 256 -20.25 -0.34 -23.95
C ASP A 256 -18.88 0.26 -24.33
N TRP A 257 -17.83 -0.50 -24.05
CA TRP A 257 -16.52 -0.24 -24.60
C TRP A 257 -16.49 -0.69 -26.05
N GLU A 258 -16.35 0.27 -26.96
CA GLU A 258 -16.07 0.03 -28.39
C GLU A 258 -14.61 0.35 -28.76
N GLY A 259 -13.87 0.89 -27.80
CA GLY A 259 -12.47 1.29 -27.90
C GLY A 259 -11.89 1.52 -26.50
N PRO A 260 -10.65 2.02 -26.38
CA PRO A 260 -10.04 2.31 -25.07
C PRO A 260 -10.63 3.53 -24.33
N ARG A 261 -11.54 4.28 -24.97
CA ARG A 261 -12.24 5.46 -24.42
C ARG A 261 -13.74 5.35 -24.70
N GLY A 262 -14.53 6.12 -23.95
CA GLY A 262 -15.96 6.34 -24.23
C GLY A 262 -16.93 5.31 -23.64
N GLY A 263 -16.45 4.24 -22.98
CA GLY A 263 -17.30 3.31 -22.25
C GLY A 263 -17.53 3.71 -20.79
N GLY A 264 -18.42 3.00 -20.10
CA GLY A 264 -18.74 3.20 -18.67
C GLY A 264 -19.95 4.12 -18.42
N TYR A 265 -19.72 5.39 -18.12
CA TYR A 265 -20.75 6.38 -17.78
C TYR A 265 -21.32 7.09 -19.00
N HIS A 266 -22.54 7.61 -18.89
CA HIS A 266 -23.32 8.09 -20.04
C HIS A 266 -23.18 9.60 -20.30
N THR A 267 -22.91 10.40 -19.28
CA THR A 267 -22.98 11.87 -19.34
C THR A 267 -21.61 12.53 -19.19
N PRO A 268 -21.44 13.80 -19.60
CA PRO A 268 -20.22 14.55 -19.35
C PRO A 268 -20.00 14.90 -17.86
N PHE A 269 -21.00 14.70 -16.98
CA PHE A 269 -20.84 14.94 -15.55
C PHE A 269 -19.83 13.98 -14.92
N VAL A 270 -19.75 12.75 -15.43
CA VAL A 270 -18.82 11.71 -14.96
C VAL A 270 -17.92 11.29 -16.10
N LYS A 271 -16.70 11.82 -16.11
CA LYS A 271 -15.69 11.40 -17.08
C LYS A 271 -15.18 9.99 -16.73
N SER A 272 -15.56 9.01 -17.55
CA SER A 272 -15.03 7.65 -17.44
C SER A 272 -13.50 7.64 -17.49
N PRO A 273 -12.84 6.85 -16.62
CA PRO A 273 -11.44 6.48 -16.81
C PRO A 273 -11.23 5.81 -18.18
N VAL A 274 -10.00 5.81 -18.69
CA VAL A 274 -9.66 4.95 -19.85
C VAL A 274 -9.83 3.47 -19.51
N LEU A 275 -10.15 2.64 -20.51
CA LEU A 275 -10.38 1.20 -20.33
C LEU A 275 -9.17 0.53 -19.69
N ILE A 276 -7.96 0.77 -20.20
CA ILE A 276 -6.74 0.10 -19.73
C ILE A 276 -5.98 1.05 -18.80
N ARG A 277 -5.81 0.63 -17.54
CA ARG A 277 -5.11 1.36 -16.49
C ARG A 277 -3.62 0.98 -16.51
N PHE A 278 -2.79 1.94 -16.89
CA PHE A 278 -1.34 1.80 -16.87
C PHE A 278 -0.68 2.98 -16.14
N LYS A 279 0.58 2.79 -15.75
CA LYS A 279 1.39 3.84 -15.13
C LYS A 279 2.18 4.56 -16.21
N ALA A 280 2.00 5.87 -16.30
CA ALA A 280 2.83 6.76 -17.10
C ALA A 280 3.41 7.83 -16.20
N ASN A 281 4.71 8.09 -16.32
CA ASN A 281 5.39 9.13 -15.54
C ASN A 281 5.19 10.52 -16.15
N HIS A 282 4.96 10.58 -17.47
CA HIS A 282 4.73 11.80 -18.23
C HIS A 282 3.45 11.69 -19.08
N GLU A 283 2.82 12.83 -19.36
CA GLU A 283 1.58 12.88 -20.15
C GLU A 283 1.81 12.44 -21.60
N GLU A 284 2.98 12.75 -22.19
CA GLU A 284 3.35 12.29 -23.53
C GLU A 284 3.39 10.76 -23.63
N GLN A 285 4.03 10.08 -22.66
CA GLN A 285 4.03 8.62 -22.59
C GLN A 285 2.61 8.05 -22.44
N ARG A 286 1.72 8.76 -21.74
CA ARG A 286 0.32 8.37 -21.62
C ARG A 286 -0.39 8.46 -22.96
N GLN A 287 -0.19 9.52 -23.72
CA GLN A 287 -0.84 9.68 -25.02
C GLN A 287 -0.34 8.65 -26.02
N VAL A 288 0.97 8.44 -26.12
CA VAL A 288 1.55 7.40 -27.00
C VAL A 288 0.97 6.02 -26.69
N ALA A 289 0.93 5.62 -25.42
CA ALA A 289 0.35 4.33 -25.04
C ALA A 289 -1.15 4.23 -25.36
N LEU A 290 -1.90 5.35 -25.26
CA LEU A 290 -3.32 5.36 -25.62
C LEU A 290 -3.52 5.27 -27.13
N GLU A 291 -2.70 5.95 -27.93
CA GLU A 291 -2.69 5.84 -29.39
C GLU A 291 -2.38 4.40 -29.84
N GLU A 292 -1.43 3.73 -29.17
CA GLU A 292 -1.16 2.31 -29.41
C GLU A 292 -2.39 1.43 -29.13
N PHE A 293 -3.08 1.65 -28.00
CA PHE A 293 -4.31 0.90 -27.70
C PHE A 293 -5.47 1.24 -28.63
N GLU A 294 -5.56 2.48 -29.13
CA GLU A 294 -6.57 2.90 -30.11
C GLU A 294 -6.31 2.27 -31.49
N ALA A 295 -5.05 2.00 -31.82
CA ALA A 295 -4.68 1.32 -33.05
C ALA A 295 -4.93 -0.20 -33.01
N LEU A 296 -5.14 -0.78 -31.83
CA LEU A 296 -5.38 -2.22 -31.63
C LEU A 296 -6.88 -2.53 -31.56
N ASP A 297 -7.35 -3.45 -32.39
CA ASP A 297 -8.70 -4.00 -32.27
C ASP A 297 -8.71 -5.24 -31.34
N MET A 298 -9.57 -5.22 -30.32
CA MET A 298 -9.65 -6.23 -29.27
C MET A 298 -11.10 -6.67 -29.00
N PRO A 299 -11.81 -7.19 -30.01
CA PRO A 299 -13.26 -7.43 -29.93
C PRO A 299 -13.67 -8.39 -28.81
N GLU A 300 -12.86 -9.42 -28.55
CA GLU A 300 -13.12 -10.38 -27.45
C GLU A 300 -12.95 -9.73 -26.07
N VAL A 301 -11.99 -8.81 -25.93
CA VAL A 301 -11.78 -8.08 -24.68
C VAL A 301 -12.98 -7.16 -24.41
N TYR A 302 -13.41 -6.40 -25.43
CA TYR A 302 -14.58 -5.54 -25.33
C TYR A 302 -15.85 -6.33 -25.03
N SER A 303 -16.09 -7.43 -25.75
CA SER A 303 -17.23 -8.33 -25.51
C SER A 303 -17.26 -8.85 -24.07
N ALA A 304 -16.12 -9.31 -23.54
CA ALA A 304 -16.03 -9.84 -22.19
C ALA A 304 -16.26 -8.76 -21.12
N VAL A 305 -15.64 -7.58 -21.24
CA VAL A 305 -15.86 -6.47 -20.30
C VAL A 305 -17.31 -5.99 -20.34
N ASN A 306 -17.87 -5.85 -21.54
CA ASN A 306 -19.25 -5.42 -21.73
C ASN A 306 -20.24 -6.43 -21.14
N TYR A 307 -19.99 -7.73 -21.29
CA TYR A 307 -20.79 -8.77 -20.66
C TYR A 307 -20.79 -8.65 -19.13
N VAL A 308 -19.60 -8.47 -18.52
CA VAL A 308 -19.48 -8.33 -17.06
C VAL A 308 -20.17 -7.07 -16.56
N GLN A 309 -19.94 -5.91 -17.18
CA GLN A 309 -20.52 -4.65 -16.71
C GLN A 309 -22.03 -4.53 -16.95
N ARG A 310 -22.60 -5.30 -17.88
CA ARG A 310 -24.06 -5.40 -18.10
C ARG A 310 -24.78 -6.33 -17.11
N SER A 311 -24.06 -6.96 -16.18
CA SER A 311 -24.68 -7.80 -15.15
C SER A 311 -25.40 -6.93 -14.12
N PRO A 312 -26.73 -7.07 -13.93
CA PRO A 312 -27.49 -6.24 -13.01
C PRO A 312 -27.39 -6.73 -11.57
N TRP A 313 -27.23 -5.80 -10.65
CA TRP A 313 -27.09 -6.00 -9.21
C TRP A 313 -28.19 -5.25 -8.46
N ALA A 314 -28.48 -5.73 -7.25
CA ALA A 314 -29.37 -5.11 -6.30
C ALA A 314 -28.74 -5.16 -4.89
N ILE A 315 -29.29 -4.36 -3.98
CA ILE A 315 -28.89 -4.40 -2.56
C ILE A 315 -29.60 -5.55 -1.85
N ASN A 316 -28.85 -6.34 -1.08
CA ASN A 316 -29.42 -7.27 -0.13
C ASN A 316 -29.92 -6.49 1.10
N THR A 317 -31.21 -6.13 1.08
CA THR A 317 -31.84 -5.28 2.09
C THR A 317 -31.80 -5.90 3.49
N ARG A 318 -31.99 -7.22 3.61
CA ARG A 318 -31.90 -7.93 4.91
C ARG A 318 -30.51 -7.81 5.54
N VAL A 319 -29.46 -7.92 4.72
CA VAL A 319 -28.09 -7.73 5.20
C VAL A 319 -27.80 -6.27 5.54
N LEU A 320 -28.31 -5.33 4.73
CA LEU A 320 -28.17 -3.90 4.97
C LEU A 320 -28.80 -3.47 6.31
N GLU A 321 -29.99 -3.97 6.64
CA GLU A 321 -30.68 -3.68 7.90
C GLU A 321 -29.88 -4.11 9.12
N VAL A 322 -29.26 -5.30 9.07
CA VAL A 322 -28.38 -5.79 10.14
C VAL A 322 -27.12 -4.95 10.24
N ALA A 323 -26.51 -4.61 9.09
CA ALA A 323 -25.30 -3.79 9.03
C ALA A 323 -25.53 -2.38 9.59
N GLU A 324 -26.64 -1.74 9.25
CA GLU A 324 -27.01 -0.44 9.80
C GLU A 324 -27.35 -0.50 11.28
N THR A 325 -28.07 -1.55 11.72
CA THR A 325 -28.35 -1.70 13.15
C THR A 325 -27.06 -1.84 13.97
N ILE A 326 -26.06 -2.57 13.46
CA ILE A 326 -24.74 -2.69 14.09
C ILE A 326 -23.99 -1.36 14.06
N TRP A 327 -24.07 -0.62 12.95
CA TRP A 327 -23.44 0.69 12.77
C TRP A 327 -24.02 1.75 13.71
N ASP A 328 -25.35 1.87 13.77
CA ASP A 328 -26.06 2.87 14.54
C ASP A 328 -25.94 2.64 16.05
N LYS A 329 -25.89 1.37 16.48
CA LYS A 329 -25.67 0.98 17.87
C LYS A 329 -24.19 0.89 18.27
N ASP A 330 -23.26 1.19 17.36
CA ASP A 330 -21.81 1.17 17.55
C ASP A 330 -21.25 -0.16 18.13
N LEU A 331 -21.81 -1.31 17.71
CA LEU A 331 -21.57 -2.60 18.38
C LEU A 331 -20.21 -3.26 18.06
N ALA A 332 -19.52 -2.80 17.01
CA ALA A 332 -18.23 -3.33 16.57
C ALA A 332 -18.22 -4.84 16.22
N ILE A 333 -19.27 -5.31 15.54
CA ILE A 333 -19.48 -6.72 15.19
C ILE A 333 -19.12 -6.95 13.70
N ALA A 334 -18.65 -8.16 13.35
CA ALA A 334 -18.41 -8.57 11.96
C ALA A 334 -17.49 -7.60 11.17
N GLY A 335 -16.46 -7.09 11.85
CA GLY A 335 -15.50 -6.16 11.26
C GLY A 335 -15.99 -4.72 11.05
N ILE A 336 -17.22 -4.38 11.47
CA ILE A 336 -17.65 -2.97 11.57
C ILE A 336 -16.85 -2.27 12.67
N ILE A 337 -16.34 -1.09 12.35
CA ILE A 337 -15.45 -0.33 13.23
C ILE A 337 -16.24 0.65 14.08
N ARG A 338 -15.83 0.82 15.36
CA ARG A 338 -16.45 1.81 16.25
C ARG A 338 -16.35 3.25 15.74
N GLN A 339 -17.39 4.04 15.98
CA GLN A 339 -17.44 5.46 15.68
C GLN A 339 -16.55 6.26 16.63
N GLU A 340 -16.64 6.00 17.94
CA GLU A 340 -15.90 6.73 18.99
C GLU A 340 -14.43 6.35 19.02
N LYS A 341 -13.53 7.34 19.12
CA LYS A 341 -12.08 7.07 19.21
C LYS A 341 -11.76 6.36 20.52
N ILE A 342 -10.73 5.51 20.48
CA ILE A 342 -10.20 4.93 21.70
C ILE A 342 -9.22 5.94 22.29
N ASP A 343 -9.53 6.50 23.46
CA ASP A 343 -8.58 7.39 24.11
C ASP A 343 -7.41 6.60 24.70
N PRO A 344 -6.17 7.11 24.57
CA PRO A 344 -5.03 6.49 25.24
C PRO A 344 -5.24 6.53 26.77
N PRO A 345 -4.71 5.55 27.51
CA PRO A 345 -4.78 5.59 28.96
C PRO A 345 -4.10 6.86 29.49
N ASP A 346 -4.61 7.39 30.60
CA ASP A 346 -3.96 8.49 31.29
C ASP A 346 -2.53 8.12 31.69
N MET A 347 -1.65 9.11 31.71
CA MET A 347 -0.27 8.90 32.15
C MET A 347 -0.28 8.49 33.63
N PRO A 348 0.42 7.40 34.03
CA PRO A 348 0.47 6.98 35.42
C PRO A 348 0.98 8.11 36.33
N GLU A 349 0.34 8.27 37.49
CA GLU A 349 0.74 9.28 38.48
C GLU A 349 2.20 9.05 38.92
N GLY A 350 3.03 10.08 38.82
CA GLY A 350 4.45 10.03 39.17
C GLY A 350 5.39 9.50 38.08
N ALA A 351 4.88 9.10 36.90
CA ALA A 351 5.73 8.66 35.79
C ALA A 351 6.60 9.81 35.27
N ILE A 352 7.93 9.67 35.40
CA ILE A 352 8.91 10.65 34.91
C ILE A 352 9.42 10.21 33.54
N LYS A 353 9.54 11.16 32.60
CA LYS A 353 10.06 10.91 31.26
C LYS A 353 11.42 10.20 31.31
N GLY A 354 11.44 8.93 30.90
CA GLY A 354 12.65 8.09 30.88
C GLY A 354 12.63 6.90 31.83
N THR A 355 11.66 6.81 32.76
CA THR A 355 11.40 5.58 33.54
C THR A 355 10.80 4.50 32.65
N ASP A 356 10.87 3.24 33.10
CA ASP A 356 10.27 2.12 32.38
C ASP A 356 8.74 2.22 32.31
N GLU A 357 8.11 2.70 33.38
CA GLU A 357 6.66 3.00 33.44
C GLU A 357 6.24 4.05 32.39
N TYR A 358 7.03 5.13 32.23
CA TYR A 358 6.78 6.12 31.19
C TYR A 358 6.96 5.53 29.78
N ARG A 359 7.97 4.68 29.58
CA ARG A 359 8.21 4.03 28.28
C ARG A 359 7.07 3.08 27.91
N GLU A 360 6.57 2.32 28.87
CA GLU A 360 5.44 1.41 28.68
C GLU A 360 4.15 2.17 28.35
N TRP A 361 3.81 3.19 29.15
CA TRP A 361 2.69 4.08 28.84
C TRP A 361 2.84 4.74 27.47
N ALA A 362 4.01 5.31 27.17
CA ALA A 362 4.25 5.99 25.90
C ALA A 362 4.15 5.02 24.71
N LYS A 363 4.53 3.76 24.89
CA LYS A 363 4.33 2.70 23.89
C LYS A 363 2.85 2.43 23.67
N ILE A 364 2.08 2.17 24.73
CA ILE A 364 0.64 1.91 24.66
C ILE A 364 -0.10 3.11 24.03
N ALA A 365 0.19 4.33 24.48
CA ALA A 365 -0.42 5.55 23.94
C ALA A 365 -0.05 5.75 22.46
N SER A 366 1.21 5.49 22.08
CA SER A 366 1.64 5.54 20.68
C SER A 366 0.93 4.50 19.81
N ASP A 367 0.77 3.27 20.30
CA ASP A 367 0.08 2.19 19.59
C ASP A 367 -1.40 2.55 19.38
N ILE A 368 -2.09 3.06 20.42
CA ILE A 368 -3.48 3.54 20.32
C ILE A 368 -3.60 4.71 19.35
N HIS A 369 -2.65 5.66 19.33
CA HIS A 369 -2.66 6.74 18.34
C HIS A 369 -2.48 6.23 16.91
N ALA A 370 -1.59 5.26 16.69
CA ALA A 370 -1.38 4.62 15.39
C ALA A 370 -2.62 3.84 14.91
N ASP A 371 -3.26 3.13 15.83
CA ASP A 371 -4.49 2.38 15.58
C ASP A 371 -5.64 3.33 15.23
N ASN A 372 -5.86 4.38 16.02
CA ASN A 372 -6.86 5.40 15.73
C ASN A 372 -6.62 6.05 14.35
N ALA A 373 -5.37 6.36 14.00
CA ALA A 373 -5.05 6.94 12.70
C ALA A 373 -5.38 5.98 11.55
N THR A 374 -5.06 4.69 11.69
CA THR A 374 -5.39 3.64 10.72
C THR A 374 -6.89 3.37 10.65
N ARG A 375 -7.58 3.50 11.78
CA ARG A 375 -9.01 3.25 11.94
C ARG A 375 -9.86 4.27 11.19
N VAL A 376 -9.50 5.55 11.23
CA VAL A 376 -10.28 6.63 10.59
C VAL A 376 -10.48 6.37 9.10
N SER A 377 -9.46 5.88 8.37
CA SER A 377 -9.60 5.63 6.93
C SER A 377 -10.57 4.48 6.64
N LYS A 378 -10.48 3.38 7.40
CA LYS A 378 -11.38 2.22 7.30
C LYS A 378 -12.81 2.58 7.70
N PHE A 379 -12.97 3.34 8.78
CA PHE A 379 -14.25 3.87 9.26
C PHE A 379 -14.95 4.71 8.17
N LEU A 380 -14.23 5.68 7.60
CA LEU A 380 -14.78 6.52 6.54
C LEU A 380 -15.15 5.70 5.30
N ALA A 381 -14.41 4.64 4.99
CA ALA A 381 -14.74 3.74 3.88
C ALA A 381 -16.05 2.96 4.16
N GLN A 382 -16.20 2.34 5.34
CA GLN A 382 -17.44 1.65 5.72
C GLN A 382 -18.65 2.60 5.74
N ARG A 383 -18.48 3.83 6.25
CA ARG A 383 -19.54 4.85 6.23
C ARG A 383 -20.00 5.18 4.80
N ARG A 384 -19.05 5.30 3.86
CA ARG A 384 -19.39 5.57 2.45
C ARG A 384 -20.10 4.38 1.81
N THR A 385 -19.67 3.16 2.10
CA THR A 385 -20.33 1.93 1.65
C THR A 385 -21.78 1.87 2.11
N LEU A 386 -22.04 2.06 3.42
CA LEU A 386 -23.40 2.03 3.96
C LEU A 386 -24.27 3.15 3.40
N LYS A 387 -23.73 4.38 3.30
CA LYS A 387 -24.46 5.51 2.68
C LYS A 387 -24.85 5.21 1.23
N LEU A 388 -23.93 4.66 0.44
CA LEU A 388 -24.18 4.30 -0.96
C LEU A 388 -25.14 3.11 -1.08
N ALA A 389 -24.99 2.09 -0.23
CA ALA A 389 -25.90 0.95 -0.19
C ALA A 389 -27.34 1.38 0.16
N ARG A 390 -27.51 2.25 1.17
CA ARG A 390 -28.83 2.80 1.52
C ARG A 390 -29.43 3.63 0.39
N ARG A 391 -28.62 4.44 -0.32
CA ARG A 391 -29.07 5.20 -1.50
C ARG A 391 -29.53 4.30 -2.65
N LEU A 392 -28.92 3.12 -2.81
CA LEU A 392 -29.23 2.15 -3.86
C LEU A 392 -30.29 1.12 -3.45
N ALA A 393 -30.71 1.10 -2.18
CA ALA A 393 -31.61 0.07 -1.65
C ALA A 393 -33.01 0.12 -2.29
N ASP A 394 -33.45 1.31 -2.71
CA ASP A 394 -34.74 1.52 -3.37
C ASP A 394 -34.65 1.32 -4.89
N GLU A 395 -33.45 1.11 -5.44
CA GLU A 395 -33.24 0.92 -6.86
C GLU A 395 -33.47 -0.55 -7.25
N PRO A 396 -34.32 -0.86 -8.26
CA PRO A 396 -34.66 -2.24 -8.60
C PRO A 396 -33.46 -3.01 -9.19
N GLU A 397 -32.63 -2.30 -9.96
CA GLU A 397 -31.35 -2.80 -10.45
C GLU A 397 -30.38 -1.64 -10.69
N PHE A 398 -29.09 -1.94 -10.60
CA PHE A 398 -27.97 -1.09 -10.97
C PHE A 398 -26.79 -1.94 -11.48
N PHE A 399 -25.77 -1.30 -12.03
CA PHE A 399 -24.69 -1.96 -12.76
C PHE A 399 -23.35 -1.36 -12.37
N PHE A 400 -22.28 -2.16 -12.47
CA PHE A 400 -20.93 -1.70 -12.16
C PHE A 400 -20.15 -1.51 -13.47
N PRO A 401 -19.82 -0.27 -13.86
CA PRO A 401 -18.86 -0.02 -14.93
C PRO A 401 -17.49 -0.62 -14.60
N HIS A 402 -16.83 -1.26 -15.56
CA HIS A 402 -15.52 -1.90 -15.35
C HIS A 402 -14.42 -1.25 -16.20
N HIS A 403 -13.19 -1.35 -15.72
CA HIS A 403 -11.96 -1.10 -16.47
C HIS A 403 -10.99 -2.28 -16.32
N LEU A 404 -9.85 -2.23 -17.01
CA LEU A 404 -8.80 -3.23 -16.98
C LEU A 404 -7.53 -2.68 -16.33
N ASP A 405 -6.75 -3.51 -15.64
CA ASP A 405 -5.34 -3.19 -15.42
C ASP A 405 -4.50 -3.41 -16.69
N PHE A 406 -3.23 -3.04 -16.66
CA PHE A 406 -2.29 -3.24 -17.77
C PHE A 406 -2.06 -4.71 -18.15
N ARG A 407 -2.56 -5.67 -17.35
CA ARG A 407 -2.49 -7.12 -17.59
C ARG A 407 -3.83 -7.70 -18.06
N GLY A 408 -4.86 -6.87 -18.24
CA GLY A 408 -6.19 -7.27 -18.68
C GLY A 408 -7.13 -7.77 -17.58
N ARG A 409 -6.78 -7.64 -16.28
CA ARG A 409 -7.70 -8.00 -15.19
C ARG A 409 -8.80 -6.96 -15.07
N MET A 410 -10.05 -7.42 -14.97
CA MET A 410 -11.22 -6.56 -14.86
C MET A 410 -11.41 -6.06 -13.42
N TYR A 411 -11.63 -4.75 -13.27
CA TYR A 411 -11.92 -4.10 -12.01
C TYR A 411 -13.12 -3.16 -12.16
N SER A 412 -14.04 -3.19 -11.19
CA SER A 412 -15.09 -2.18 -11.08
C SER A 412 -14.45 -0.80 -10.90
N ILE A 413 -14.95 0.19 -11.64
CA ILE A 413 -14.56 1.59 -11.50
C ILE A 413 -15.03 2.14 -10.13
N VAL A 414 -16.11 1.59 -9.59
CA VAL A 414 -16.72 1.99 -8.32
C VAL A 414 -15.90 1.45 -7.15
N SER A 415 -15.45 2.34 -6.26
CA SER A 415 -14.60 1.96 -5.12
C SER A 415 -15.34 1.90 -3.77
N ASP A 416 -16.42 2.66 -3.58
CA ASP A 416 -17.09 2.78 -2.27
C ASP A 416 -18.00 1.58 -1.96
N LEU A 417 -18.60 0.94 -2.97
CA LEU A 417 -19.37 -0.32 -2.88
C LEU A 417 -19.10 -1.11 -4.16
N SER A 418 -18.64 -2.36 -4.07
CA SER A 418 -18.23 -3.13 -5.25
C SER A 418 -18.38 -4.64 -5.03
N PRO A 419 -18.75 -5.42 -6.07
CA PRO A 419 -18.80 -6.88 -5.99
C PRO A 419 -17.42 -7.53 -5.81
N GLN A 420 -16.36 -6.76 -6.06
CA GLN A 420 -14.95 -7.10 -5.84
C GLN A 420 -14.39 -6.42 -4.57
N GLY A 421 -15.26 -5.81 -3.77
CA GLY A 421 -14.90 -5.09 -2.56
C GLY A 421 -14.63 -5.99 -1.35
N ARG A 422 -14.76 -5.41 -0.16
CA ARG A 422 -14.59 -6.13 1.12
C ARG A 422 -15.76 -7.08 1.37
N ASP A 423 -15.64 -7.95 2.36
CA ASP A 423 -16.72 -8.87 2.75
C ASP A 423 -18.07 -8.18 2.97
N LEU A 424 -18.12 -7.05 3.68
CA LEU A 424 -19.35 -6.24 3.82
C LEU A 424 -19.94 -5.86 2.46
N ASP A 425 -19.12 -5.32 1.56
CA ASP A 425 -19.54 -4.91 0.22
C ASP A 425 -20.13 -6.12 -0.56
N ARG A 426 -19.50 -7.30 -0.43
CA ARG A 426 -19.93 -8.55 -1.06
C ARG A 426 -21.23 -9.11 -0.47
N GLY A 427 -21.43 -9.01 0.85
CA GLY A 427 -22.66 -9.44 1.52
C GLY A 427 -23.85 -8.50 1.28
N LEU A 428 -23.58 -7.20 1.06
CA LEU A 428 -24.60 -6.20 0.71
C LEU A 428 -25.12 -6.32 -0.73
N LEU A 429 -24.44 -7.07 -1.60
CA LEU A 429 -24.75 -7.14 -3.02
C LEU A 429 -25.34 -8.51 -3.39
N THR A 430 -26.40 -8.47 -4.19
CA THR A 430 -27.04 -9.65 -4.78
C THR A 430 -27.30 -9.40 -6.27
N PHE A 431 -27.53 -10.42 -7.08
CA PHE A 431 -27.97 -10.19 -8.46
C PHE A 431 -29.38 -9.57 -8.45
N ALA A 432 -29.69 -8.66 -9.37
CA ALA A 432 -31.06 -8.14 -9.47
C ALA A 432 -32.01 -9.18 -10.11
N LYS A 433 -31.47 -9.99 -11.03
CA LYS A 433 -32.22 -10.99 -11.79
C LYS A 433 -31.94 -12.38 -11.23
N GLY A 434 -32.79 -12.83 -10.31
CA GLY A 434 -32.72 -14.18 -9.77
C GLY A 434 -33.15 -15.26 -10.77
N LYS A 435 -32.89 -16.52 -10.41
CA LYS A 435 -33.30 -17.71 -11.14
C LYS A 435 -33.97 -18.72 -10.19
N PRO A 436 -34.90 -19.55 -10.68
CA PRO A 436 -35.47 -20.62 -9.88
C PRO A 436 -34.37 -21.59 -9.44
N VAL A 437 -34.43 -22.02 -8.18
CA VAL A 437 -33.58 -23.07 -7.62
C VAL A 437 -34.36 -24.36 -7.71
N GLU A 438 -33.98 -25.21 -8.66
CA GLU A 438 -34.56 -26.54 -8.81
C GLU A 438 -34.06 -27.48 -7.70
N GLU A 439 -34.66 -28.66 -7.56
CA GLU A 439 -34.33 -29.62 -6.49
C GLU A 439 -32.84 -30.03 -6.50
N ASP A 440 -32.23 -30.19 -7.68
CA ASP A 440 -30.81 -30.51 -7.79
C ASP A 440 -29.89 -29.29 -7.55
N ASP A 441 -30.41 -28.07 -7.73
CA ASP A 441 -29.64 -26.83 -7.61
C ASP A 441 -29.43 -26.40 -6.15
N GLU A 442 -30.27 -26.86 -5.22
CA GLU A 442 -30.17 -26.57 -3.78
C GLU A 442 -28.77 -26.88 -3.22
N GLN A 443 -28.12 -27.89 -3.82
CA GLN A 443 -26.81 -28.36 -3.43
C GLN A 443 -25.77 -27.24 -3.51
N TRP A 444 -25.89 -26.34 -4.49
CA TRP A 444 -24.97 -25.22 -4.65
C TRP A 444 -25.18 -24.12 -3.61
N LEU A 445 -26.42 -23.91 -3.13
CA LEU A 445 -26.68 -23.05 -1.98
C LEU A 445 -26.04 -23.63 -0.71
N ALA A 446 -26.22 -24.93 -0.47
CA ALA A 446 -25.60 -25.61 0.66
C ALA A 446 -24.07 -25.62 0.59
N ILE A 447 -23.48 -25.91 -0.58
CA ILE A 447 -22.03 -25.85 -0.79
C ILE A 447 -21.52 -24.41 -0.56
N HIS A 448 -22.22 -23.40 -1.05
CA HIS A 448 -21.83 -22.02 -0.83
C HIS A 448 -21.84 -21.65 0.66
N LEU A 449 -22.91 -21.99 1.39
CA LEU A 449 -23.00 -21.78 2.83
C LEU A 449 -21.89 -22.51 3.60
N ALA A 450 -21.57 -23.75 3.21
CA ALA A 450 -20.43 -24.48 3.80
C ALA A 450 -19.10 -23.76 3.54
N ASN A 451 -18.87 -23.25 2.33
CA ASN A 451 -17.62 -22.60 1.94
C ASN A 451 -17.37 -21.30 2.71
N VAL A 452 -18.39 -20.43 2.82
CA VAL A 452 -18.27 -19.15 3.55
C VAL A 452 -18.15 -19.34 5.06
N HIS A 453 -18.44 -20.55 5.55
CA HIS A 453 -18.26 -20.98 6.94
C HIS A 453 -16.99 -21.84 7.13
N GLY A 454 -16.05 -21.78 6.17
CA GLY A 454 -14.72 -22.42 6.26
C GLY A 454 -14.69 -23.94 5.99
N VAL A 455 -15.80 -24.56 5.60
CA VAL A 455 -15.88 -26.00 5.30
C VAL A 455 -15.59 -26.27 3.82
N ASP A 456 -14.48 -25.72 3.32
CA ASP A 456 -14.12 -25.75 1.89
C ASP A 456 -13.10 -26.85 1.52
N LYS A 457 -12.66 -27.66 2.49
CA LYS A 457 -11.70 -28.77 2.33
C LYS A 457 -12.32 -30.16 2.31
N GLU A 458 -13.62 -30.25 2.54
CA GLU A 458 -14.36 -31.51 2.42
C GLU A 458 -14.90 -31.71 1.00
N ASN A 459 -15.32 -32.93 0.66
CA ASN A 459 -16.03 -33.17 -0.61
C ASN A 459 -17.44 -32.53 -0.59
N PHE A 460 -18.08 -32.42 -1.74
CA PHE A 460 -19.39 -31.76 -1.84
C PHE A 460 -20.48 -32.45 -1.01
N TYR A 461 -20.49 -33.78 -0.94
CA TYR A 461 -21.47 -34.52 -0.14
C TYR A 461 -21.38 -34.17 1.36
N ASP A 462 -20.16 -34.16 1.90
CA ASP A 462 -19.91 -33.85 3.31
C ASP A 462 -20.24 -32.38 3.61
N ARG A 463 -20.01 -31.45 2.68
CA ARG A 463 -20.43 -30.04 2.80
C ARG A 463 -21.94 -29.88 2.86
N ILE A 464 -22.66 -30.53 1.95
CA ILE A 464 -24.13 -30.50 1.91
C ILE A 464 -24.71 -31.08 3.20
N LYS A 465 -24.19 -32.25 3.62
CA LYS A 465 -24.60 -32.90 4.87
C LYS A 465 -24.36 -31.98 6.07
N TRP A 466 -23.18 -31.33 6.14
CA TRP A 466 -22.83 -30.42 7.23
C TRP A 466 -23.82 -29.27 7.38
N VAL A 467 -24.30 -28.70 6.27
CA VAL A 467 -25.34 -27.66 6.27
C VAL A 467 -26.69 -28.22 6.71
N LYS A 468 -27.14 -29.34 6.12
CA LYS A 468 -28.45 -29.94 6.43
C LYS A 468 -28.56 -30.37 7.91
N ASP A 469 -27.50 -30.93 8.48
CA ASP A 469 -27.45 -31.34 9.90
C ASP A 469 -27.60 -30.15 10.88
N ARG A 470 -27.45 -28.89 10.41
CA ARG A 470 -27.43 -27.67 11.22
C ARG A 470 -28.63 -26.76 10.97
N GLU A 471 -29.70 -27.25 10.34
CA GLU A 471 -30.89 -26.47 10.01
C GLU A 471 -31.40 -25.60 11.17
N ALA A 472 -31.57 -26.18 12.37
CA ALA A 472 -32.08 -25.45 13.54
C ALA A 472 -31.22 -24.22 13.89
N ARG A 473 -29.90 -24.32 13.73
CA ARG A 473 -28.97 -23.22 13.96
C ARG A 473 -29.14 -22.12 12.91
N TRP A 474 -29.30 -22.49 11.63
CA TRP A 474 -29.51 -21.50 10.56
C TRP A 474 -30.79 -20.72 10.77
N ARG A 475 -31.88 -21.40 11.15
CA ARG A 475 -33.16 -20.76 11.48
C ARG A 475 -33.06 -19.79 12.66
N GLN A 476 -32.31 -20.15 13.71
CA GLN A 476 -32.07 -19.26 14.85
C GLN A 476 -31.31 -17.99 14.46
N ILE A 477 -30.23 -18.13 13.68
CA ILE A 477 -29.45 -16.98 13.18
C ILE A 477 -30.30 -16.11 12.25
N ALA A 478 -31.08 -16.72 11.34
CA ALA A 478 -31.91 -15.98 10.41
C ALA A 478 -33.06 -15.20 11.08
N ALA A 479 -33.56 -15.70 12.23
CA ALA A 479 -34.62 -15.07 13.00
C ALA A 479 -34.12 -13.88 13.83
N ASP A 480 -32.96 -14.00 14.49
CA ASP A 480 -32.30 -12.90 15.21
C ASP A 480 -30.76 -12.98 15.08
N PRO A 481 -30.19 -12.31 14.06
CA PRO A 481 -28.75 -12.34 13.83
C PRO A 481 -27.95 -11.48 14.83
N LEU A 482 -28.61 -10.61 15.61
CA LEU A 482 -27.94 -9.78 16.61
C LEU A 482 -27.78 -10.50 17.95
N ASP A 483 -28.73 -11.38 18.28
CA ASP A 483 -28.63 -12.29 19.42
C ASP A 483 -27.74 -13.50 19.08
N ASN A 484 -27.94 -14.11 17.91
CA ASN A 484 -27.19 -15.29 17.47
C ASN A 484 -26.00 -14.92 16.57
N ARG A 485 -24.91 -14.46 17.20
CA ARG A 485 -23.75 -13.86 16.51
C ARG A 485 -22.73 -14.83 15.92
N LEU A 486 -23.04 -16.12 15.85
CA LEU A 486 -22.09 -17.13 15.36
C LEU A 486 -21.61 -16.85 13.93
N TRP A 487 -22.44 -16.23 13.09
CA TRP A 487 -22.05 -15.81 11.74
C TRP A 487 -20.98 -14.70 11.74
N ALA A 488 -20.88 -13.89 12.81
CA ALA A 488 -20.00 -12.74 12.89
C ALA A 488 -18.55 -13.10 13.24
N GLU A 489 -18.30 -14.34 13.66
CA GLU A 489 -16.98 -14.89 14.00
C GLU A 489 -16.28 -15.56 12.82
N GLU A 490 -16.99 -15.76 11.70
CA GLU A 490 -16.45 -16.37 10.49
C GLU A 490 -15.45 -15.45 9.75
N GLU A 491 -14.66 -16.01 8.82
CA GLU A 491 -13.68 -15.24 8.02
C GLU A 491 -14.36 -14.20 7.11
N ASP A 492 -15.51 -14.59 6.52
CA ASP A 492 -16.34 -13.77 5.63
C ASP A 492 -17.78 -13.64 6.20
N PRO A 493 -17.96 -12.89 7.30
CA PRO A 493 -19.19 -12.90 8.10
C PRO A 493 -20.43 -12.40 7.33
N TRP A 494 -20.31 -11.35 6.51
CA TRP A 494 -21.45 -10.76 5.82
C TRP A 494 -21.94 -11.64 4.66
N GLN A 495 -21.04 -12.30 3.95
CA GLN A 495 -21.42 -13.33 2.97
C GLN A 495 -22.02 -14.55 3.66
N CYS A 496 -21.51 -14.95 4.83
CA CYS A 496 -22.09 -16.03 5.64
C CYS A 496 -23.53 -15.70 6.04
N LEU A 497 -23.78 -14.49 6.54
CA LEU A 497 -25.13 -14.04 6.89
C LEU A 497 -26.07 -14.04 5.66
N ALA A 498 -25.61 -13.53 4.52
CA ALA A 498 -26.37 -13.55 3.27
C ALA A 498 -26.74 -14.99 2.85
N ALA A 499 -25.79 -15.92 2.92
CA ALA A 499 -26.00 -17.33 2.60
C ALA A 499 -26.97 -18.02 3.57
N ILE A 500 -26.90 -17.70 4.87
CA ILE A 500 -27.84 -18.22 5.88
C ILE A 500 -29.25 -17.74 5.60
N PHE A 501 -29.43 -16.44 5.29
CA PHE A 501 -30.74 -15.90 4.96
C PHE A 501 -31.35 -16.56 3.72
N GLU A 502 -30.54 -16.78 2.68
CA GLU A 502 -30.99 -17.42 1.44
C GLU A 502 -31.31 -18.90 1.66
N TRP A 503 -30.49 -19.62 2.43
CA TRP A 503 -30.72 -21.03 2.74
C TRP A 503 -31.99 -21.24 3.56
N VAL A 504 -32.22 -20.45 4.61
CA VAL A 504 -33.45 -20.54 5.40
C VAL A 504 -34.68 -20.22 4.57
N ARG A 505 -34.59 -19.23 3.68
CA ARG A 505 -35.65 -18.92 2.72
C ARG A 505 -35.96 -20.10 1.80
N TYR A 506 -34.92 -20.79 1.30
CA TYR A 506 -35.11 -22.00 0.48
C TYR A 506 -35.80 -23.12 1.26
N LEU A 507 -35.43 -23.33 2.53
CA LEU A 507 -36.10 -24.32 3.37
C LEU A 507 -37.59 -24.01 3.62
N ASP A 508 -37.99 -22.75 3.51
CA ASP A 508 -39.37 -22.32 3.71
C ASP A 508 -40.19 -22.32 2.41
N GLU A 509 -39.59 -21.92 1.28
CA GLU A 509 -40.26 -21.82 -0.04
C GLU A 509 -40.17 -23.12 -0.85
N GLY A 510 -39.09 -23.89 -0.71
CA GLY A 510 -38.82 -25.13 -1.44
C GLY A 510 -38.33 -24.95 -2.89
N PRO A 511 -38.28 -26.04 -3.68
CA PRO A 511 -37.92 -26.00 -5.09
C PRO A 511 -38.78 -25.01 -5.89
N GLY A 512 -38.13 -24.24 -6.77
CA GLY A 512 -38.75 -23.13 -7.51
C GLY A 512 -38.58 -21.77 -6.83
N MET A 513 -38.01 -21.70 -5.62
CA MET A 513 -37.59 -20.45 -5.00
C MET A 513 -36.70 -19.67 -5.97
N ILE A 514 -37.05 -18.41 -6.24
CA ILE A 514 -36.19 -17.54 -7.05
C ILE A 514 -35.05 -17.03 -6.17
N SER A 515 -33.84 -17.55 -6.39
CA SER A 515 -32.62 -17.08 -5.73
C SER A 515 -31.86 -16.11 -6.62
N SER A 516 -31.31 -15.07 -5.99
CA SER A 516 -30.41 -14.13 -6.65
C SER A 516 -29.04 -14.06 -5.98
N LEU A 517 -28.80 -14.91 -4.98
CA LEU A 517 -27.55 -14.96 -4.23
C LEU A 517 -26.38 -15.32 -5.16
N PRO A 518 -25.31 -14.50 -5.20
CA PRO A 518 -24.11 -14.83 -5.97
C PRO A 518 -23.34 -16.00 -5.34
N ILE A 519 -23.44 -17.19 -5.96
CA ILE A 519 -22.62 -18.35 -5.56
C ILE A 519 -21.20 -18.16 -6.10
N ARG A 520 -20.23 -18.07 -5.17
CA ARG A 520 -18.81 -17.92 -5.52
C ARG A 520 -18.15 -19.28 -5.75
N VAL A 521 -17.45 -19.39 -6.86
CA VAL A 521 -16.59 -20.52 -7.22
C VAL A 521 -15.17 -19.98 -7.38
N ASP A 522 -14.24 -20.47 -6.57
CA ASP A 522 -12.84 -20.03 -6.57
C ASP A 522 -11.88 -21.18 -6.85
N GLY A 523 -10.77 -20.87 -7.51
CA GLY A 523 -9.72 -21.82 -7.86
C GLY A 523 -8.71 -21.98 -6.73
N THR A 524 -8.23 -23.21 -6.51
CA THR A 524 -7.13 -23.43 -5.56
C THR A 524 -5.82 -22.97 -6.21
N CYS A 525 -5.37 -21.77 -5.88
CA CYS A 525 -4.12 -21.18 -6.39
C CYS A 525 -4.05 -21.09 -7.93
N ASN A 526 -4.86 -20.21 -8.54
CA ASN A 526 -4.97 -20.06 -10.01
C ASN A 526 -3.62 -19.88 -10.71
N GLY A 527 -2.64 -19.22 -10.07
CA GLY A 527 -1.29 -19.06 -10.64
C GLY A 527 -0.60 -20.40 -10.92
N ILE A 528 -0.62 -21.32 -9.96
CA ILE A 528 -0.06 -22.67 -10.13
C ILE A 528 -0.94 -23.50 -11.06
N GLN A 529 -2.27 -23.35 -11.01
CA GLN A 529 -3.18 -24.01 -11.97
C GLN A 529 -2.81 -23.68 -13.42
N HIS A 530 -2.62 -22.40 -13.74
CA HIS A 530 -2.22 -21.99 -15.09
C HIS A 530 -0.83 -22.50 -15.46
N LEU A 531 0.15 -22.42 -14.55
CA LEU A 531 1.51 -22.93 -14.80
C LEU A 531 1.50 -24.43 -15.08
N SER A 532 0.90 -25.23 -14.19
CA SER A 532 0.80 -26.69 -14.35
C SER A 532 0.02 -27.08 -15.60
N ALA A 533 -1.03 -26.33 -15.97
CA ALA A 533 -1.77 -26.57 -17.22
C ALA A 533 -0.92 -26.28 -18.47
N MET A 534 -0.15 -25.19 -18.48
CA MET A 534 0.71 -24.83 -19.63
C MET A 534 1.81 -25.85 -19.89
N VAL A 535 2.41 -26.41 -18.83
CA VAL A 535 3.49 -27.41 -18.95
C VAL A 535 2.99 -28.85 -18.84
N ARG A 536 1.68 -29.05 -18.65
CA ARG A 536 1.03 -30.37 -18.43
C ARG A 536 1.66 -31.17 -17.28
N ASP A 537 1.99 -30.47 -16.19
CA ASP A 537 2.49 -31.07 -14.96
C ASP A 537 1.32 -31.72 -14.20
N GLU A 538 1.25 -33.05 -14.27
CA GLU A 538 0.21 -33.83 -13.59
C GLU A 538 0.32 -33.75 -12.07
N GLU A 539 1.53 -33.66 -11.53
CA GLU A 539 1.77 -33.69 -10.10
C GLU A 539 1.38 -32.35 -9.45
N GLY A 540 1.90 -31.24 -9.97
CA GLY A 540 1.46 -29.91 -9.57
C GLY A 540 -0.02 -29.70 -9.88
N GLY A 541 -0.50 -30.16 -11.04
CA GLY A 541 -1.92 -30.10 -11.41
C GLY A 541 -2.82 -30.83 -10.41
N ARG A 542 -2.41 -31.99 -9.89
CA ARG A 542 -3.12 -32.72 -8.84
C ARG A 542 -3.13 -31.95 -7.52
N ALA A 543 -2.03 -31.32 -7.14
CA ALA A 543 -1.94 -30.50 -5.92
C ALA A 543 -2.89 -29.29 -5.94
N VAL A 544 -3.23 -28.78 -7.14
CA VAL A 544 -4.16 -27.67 -7.34
C VAL A 544 -5.50 -28.06 -7.98
N ASN A 545 -5.91 -29.32 -7.84
CA ASN A 545 -7.24 -29.81 -8.21
C ASN A 545 -7.58 -29.79 -9.72
N LEU A 546 -6.58 -29.82 -10.61
CA LEU A 546 -6.79 -30.03 -12.06
C LEU A 546 -7.00 -31.49 -12.45
N VAL A 547 -6.54 -32.42 -11.59
CA VAL A 547 -6.75 -33.86 -11.76
C VAL A 547 -7.92 -34.29 -10.88
N PRO A 548 -8.90 -35.06 -11.40
CA PRO A 548 -10.04 -35.54 -10.62
C PRO A 548 -9.62 -36.26 -9.34
N GLY A 549 -10.31 -35.98 -8.23
CA GLY A 549 -10.06 -36.61 -6.94
C GLY A 549 -11.30 -36.61 -6.05
N ASN A 550 -11.30 -37.48 -5.04
CA ASN A 550 -12.44 -37.65 -4.14
C ASN A 550 -12.57 -36.54 -3.08
N ARG A 551 -11.51 -35.77 -2.86
CA ARG A 551 -11.46 -34.64 -1.93
C ARG A 551 -10.60 -33.52 -2.52
N PRO A 552 -10.93 -32.25 -2.27
CA PRO A 552 -10.07 -31.13 -2.64
C PRO A 552 -8.71 -31.26 -1.97
N ARG A 553 -7.65 -31.09 -2.75
CA ARG A 553 -6.28 -30.95 -2.28
C ARG A 553 -6.03 -29.54 -1.77
N ASP A 554 -5.17 -29.45 -0.77
CA ASP A 554 -4.74 -28.20 -0.16
C ASP A 554 -3.22 -28.09 -0.28
N ILE A 555 -2.77 -27.55 -1.41
CA ILE A 555 -1.34 -27.34 -1.71
C ILE A 555 -0.60 -26.62 -0.57
N TYR A 556 -1.28 -25.75 0.19
CA TYR A 556 -0.66 -25.04 1.30
C TYR A 556 -0.36 -25.97 2.48
N MET A 557 -1.29 -26.88 2.77
CA MET A 557 -1.08 -27.91 3.79
C MET A 557 -0.06 -28.95 3.33
N ASP A 558 -0.09 -29.35 2.05
CA ASP A 558 0.89 -30.28 1.48
C ASP A 558 2.32 -29.72 1.63
N VAL A 559 2.54 -28.44 1.30
CA VAL A 559 3.84 -27.77 1.54
C VAL A 559 4.16 -27.67 3.03
N GLY A 560 3.18 -27.33 3.88
CA GLY A 560 3.36 -27.29 5.34
C GLY A 560 3.82 -28.63 5.91
N ASN A 561 3.26 -29.74 5.43
CA ASN A 561 3.66 -31.10 5.82
C ASN A 561 5.09 -31.44 5.40
N ILE A 562 5.52 -30.98 4.21
CA ILE A 562 6.90 -31.19 3.77
C ILE A 562 7.88 -30.39 4.64
N VAL A 563 7.52 -29.15 4.99
CA VAL A 563 8.32 -28.34 5.92
C VAL A 563 8.40 -29.04 7.29
N GLN A 564 7.27 -29.56 7.80
CA GLN A 564 7.27 -30.33 9.04
C GLN A 564 8.19 -31.54 8.97
N GLN A 565 8.11 -32.35 7.91
CA GLN A 565 8.97 -33.51 7.74
C GLN A 565 10.45 -33.13 7.73
N ALA A 566 10.81 -32.03 7.05
CA ALA A 566 12.19 -31.60 7.00
C ALA A 566 12.70 -31.02 8.34
N LEU A 567 11.81 -30.48 9.18
CA LEU A 567 12.13 -30.14 10.57
C LEU A 567 12.35 -31.42 11.40
N ASP A 568 11.48 -32.42 11.25
CA ASP A 568 11.54 -33.70 11.96
C ASP A 568 12.81 -34.50 11.64
N ASP A 569 13.30 -34.40 10.39
CA ASP A 569 14.54 -35.04 9.93
C ASP A 569 15.82 -34.39 10.53
N GLN A 570 15.70 -33.22 11.18
CA GLN A 570 16.83 -32.48 11.76
C GLN A 570 16.63 -32.11 13.25
N PRO A 571 16.31 -33.06 14.15
CA PRO A 571 15.89 -32.76 15.52
C PRO A 571 17.00 -32.14 16.40
N LEU A 572 18.26 -32.29 15.98
CA LEU A 572 19.43 -31.73 16.65
C LEU A 572 19.77 -30.31 16.18
N ASN A 573 19.14 -29.82 15.10
CA ASN A 573 19.35 -28.48 14.60
C ASN A 573 18.75 -27.46 15.60
N PRO A 574 19.54 -26.50 16.12
CA PRO A 574 19.06 -25.53 17.10
C PRO A 574 17.91 -24.66 16.56
N PHE A 575 17.83 -24.45 15.24
CA PHE A 575 16.72 -23.74 14.61
C PHE A 575 15.43 -24.54 14.63
N VAL A 576 15.47 -25.87 14.50
CA VAL A 576 14.28 -26.72 14.58
C VAL A 576 13.61 -26.57 15.95
N ARG A 577 14.38 -26.46 17.02
CA ARG A 577 13.84 -26.21 18.37
C ARG A 577 13.19 -24.83 18.50
N MET A 578 13.73 -23.82 17.82
CA MET A 578 13.15 -22.49 17.76
C MET A 578 11.81 -22.51 17.00
N TRP A 579 11.78 -23.13 15.82
CA TRP A 579 10.57 -23.29 15.03
C TRP A 579 9.51 -24.12 15.75
N GLY A 580 9.89 -25.19 16.45
CA GLY A 580 8.97 -25.98 17.27
C GLY A 580 8.35 -25.19 18.43
N ARG A 581 9.06 -24.21 19.01
CA ARG A 581 8.46 -23.29 20.01
C ARG A 581 7.46 -22.33 19.37
N LEU A 582 7.69 -21.91 18.14
CA LEU A 582 6.84 -20.97 17.40
C LEU A 582 5.58 -21.62 16.83
N PHE A 583 5.68 -22.83 16.32
CA PHE A 583 4.61 -23.54 15.62
C PHE A 583 3.86 -24.53 16.51
N GLY A 584 4.44 -24.91 17.66
CA GLY A 584 3.96 -26.03 18.45
C GLY A 584 4.31 -27.36 17.78
N ASP A 585 3.37 -28.30 17.79
CA ASP A 585 3.60 -29.68 17.32
C ASP A 585 3.57 -29.82 15.79
N LYS A 586 2.97 -28.88 15.06
CA LYS A 586 2.86 -28.92 13.59
C LYS A 586 2.98 -27.53 12.98
N VAL A 587 3.64 -27.43 11.83
CA VAL A 587 3.66 -26.21 11.00
C VAL A 587 2.23 -25.84 10.57
N PRO A 588 1.72 -24.66 10.95
CA PRO A 588 0.39 -24.20 10.52
C PRO A 588 0.33 -23.94 9.01
N ARG A 589 -0.82 -24.22 8.40
CA ARG A 589 -1.08 -23.97 6.98
C ARG A 589 -0.80 -22.53 6.57
N GLU A 590 -1.12 -21.58 7.45
CA GLU A 590 -1.00 -20.13 7.27
C GLU A 590 0.45 -19.72 7.02
N VAL A 591 1.40 -20.47 7.60
CA VAL A 591 2.83 -20.25 7.42
C VAL A 591 3.25 -20.50 5.98
N ALA A 592 2.73 -21.57 5.36
CA ALA A 592 3.03 -21.95 3.98
C ALA A 592 2.13 -21.24 2.95
N LYS A 593 0.89 -20.86 3.33
CA LYS A 593 -0.11 -20.28 2.42
C LYS A 593 0.43 -19.07 1.66
N ARG A 594 0.89 -18.06 2.38
CA ARG A 594 1.31 -16.79 1.75
C ARG A 594 2.57 -16.94 0.90
N PRO A 595 3.63 -17.67 1.35
CA PRO A 595 4.76 -18.04 0.50
C PRO A 595 4.38 -18.72 -0.82
N VAL A 596 3.56 -19.77 -0.75
CA VAL A 596 3.13 -20.52 -1.94
C VAL A 596 2.29 -19.64 -2.87
N MET A 597 1.43 -18.76 -2.33
CA MET A 597 0.62 -17.85 -3.13
C MET A 597 1.42 -16.81 -3.91
N ILE A 598 2.57 -16.34 -3.40
CA ILE A 598 3.36 -15.30 -4.07
C ILE A 598 4.35 -15.85 -5.10
N LEU A 599 4.64 -17.15 -5.07
CA LEU A 599 5.61 -17.79 -5.95
C LEU A 599 5.28 -17.57 -7.46
N PRO A 600 4.03 -17.79 -7.94
CA PRO A 600 3.70 -17.53 -9.35
C PRO A 600 3.75 -16.05 -9.75
N TYR A 601 3.87 -15.14 -8.78
CA TYR A 601 3.87 -13.69 -8.98
C TYR A 601 5.26 -13.06 -8.81
N GLY A 602 6.33 -13.86 -8.90
CA GLY A 602 7.70 -13.39 -8.75
C GLY A 602 8.10 -13.14 -7.29
N GLY A 603 7.55 -13.92 -6.36
CA GLY A 603 8.07 -14.01 -5.01
C GLY A 603 9.44 -14.68 -5.01
N ASP A 604 10.46 -13.97 -4.53
CA ASP A 604 11.81 -14.47 -4.32
C ASP A 604 12.06 -14.75 -2.82
N GLN A 605 13.21 -15.35 -2.51
CA GLN A 605 13.59 -15.75 -1.16
C GLN A 605 13.55 -14.58 -0.16
N GLU A 606 14.00 -13.40 -0.56
CA GLU A 606 14.00 -12.21 0.28
C GLU A 606 12.56 -11.77 0.62
N ARG A 607 11.66 -11.79 -0.37
CA ARG A 607 10.24 -11.51 -0.15
C ARG A 607 9.58 -12.53 0.75
N LEU A 608 9.92 -13.82 0.62
CA LEU A 608 9.39 -14.89 1.49
C LEU A 608 9.77 -14.67 2.97
N LEU A 609 11.00 -14.22 3.24
CA LEU A 609 11.47 -13.92 4.60
C LEU A 609 10.77 -12.71 5.22
N SER A 610 10.31 -11.76 4.39
CA SER A 610 9.56 -10.58 4.85
C SER A 610 8.11 -10.88 5.29
N VAL A 611 7.58 -12.06 4.94
CA VAL A 611 6.17 -12.42 5.16
C VAL A 611 5.84 -12.70 6.63
N HIS A 612 6.84 -13.06 7.45
CA HIS A 612 6.67 -13.36 8.87
C HIS A 612 7.54 -12.44 9.75
N PRO A 613 7.12 -11.19 10.02
CA PRO A 613 7.93 -10.23 10.77
C PRO A 613 8.30 -10.70 12.18
N GLY A 614 7.45 -11.47 12.86
CA GLY A 614 7.75 -12.05 14.18
C GLY A 614 8.86 -13.11 14.13
N VAL A 615 8.83 -13.96 13.11
CA VAL A 615 9.84 -14.99 12.86
C VAL A 615 11.19 -14.36 12.49
N ALA A 616 11.18 -13.34 11.63
CA ALA A 616 12.40 -12.64 11.22
C ALA A 616 13.05 -11.87 12.38
N GLN A 617 12.25 -11.35 13.32
CA GLN A 617 12.75 -10.63 14.49
C GLN A 617 13.32 -11.57 15.56
N GLU A 618 12.66 -12.71 15.83
CA GLU A 618 13.19 -13.72 16.75
C GLU A 618 14.41 -14.45 16.19
N ALA A 619 14.45 -14.76 14.88
CA ALA A 619 15.64 -15.31 14.23
C ALA A 619 16.84 -14.36 14.35
N ARG A 620 16.63 -13.04 14.30
CA ARG A 620 17.70 -12.04 14.50
C ARG A 620 18.10 -11.88 15.97
N GLN A 621 17.17 -11.99 16.92
CA GLN A 621 17.44 -11.80 18.34
C GLN A 621 17.99 -13.05 19.04
N GLY A 622 17.62 -14.25 18.58
CA GLY A 622 18.10 -15.53 19.12
C GLY A 622 19.60 -15.77 18.86
N TRP A 623 20.14 -15.24 17.76
CA TRP A 623 21.56 -15.37 17.40
C TRP A 623 22.50 -14.52 18.25
N CYS A 624 22.02 -13.43 18.86
CA CYS A 624 22.86 -12.57 19.71
C CYS A 624 22.99 -13.07 21.15
N ARG A 625 22.26 -14.13 21.55
CA ARG A 625 22.17 -14.55 22.96
C ARG A 625 22.90 -15.85 23.31
N ASP A 626 23.49 -16.58 22.37
CA ASP A 626 24.20 -17.81 22.71
C ASP A 626 25.43 -18.09 21.82
N PRO A 627 26.65 -17.71 22.25
CA PRO A 627 27.88 -18.08 21.57
C PRO A 627 28.46 -19.43 22.03
N GLN A 628 27.81 -20.17 22.94
CA GLN A 628 28.42 -21.37 23.53
C GLN A 628 27.47 -22.57 23.52
N GLY A 629 27.64 -23.43 22.50
CA GLY A 629 26.99 -24.73 22.43
C GLY A 629 27.29 -25.65 23.63
N PRO A 630 26.52 -26.74 23.81
CA PRO A 630 26.60 -27.56 25.01
C PRO A 630 27.89 -28.40 24.99
N THR A 631 28.78 -28.15 25.95
CA THR A 631 29.98 -28.97 26.19
C THR A 631 29.57 -30.38 26.61
N GLN A 632 29.70 -31.35 25.69
CA GLN A 632 29.63 -32.78 26.02
C GLN A 632 30.88 -33.20 26.80
N GLY A 633 30.65 -33.83 27.96
CA GLY A 633 31.68 -34.29 28.87
C GLY A 633 32.62 -35.33 28.25
N ARG A 634 33.92 -35.15 28.50
CA ARG A 634 34.92 -36.22 28.43
C ARG A 634 35.41 -36.53 29.84
N THR A 635 35.15 -37.74 30.27
CA THR A 635 35.71 -38.42 31.43
C THR A 635 37.22 -38.63 31.31
N GLN A 636 38.00 -38.37 32.37
CA GLN A 636 39.23 -39.10 32.74
C GLN A 636 39.56 -38.86 34.25
N PRO A 637 40.39 -39.72 34.90
CA PRO A 637 40.06 -40.41 36.16
C PRO A 637 40.75 -39.81 37.42
N PRO A 638 40.52 -40.36 38.65
CA PRO A 638 40.69 -39.61 39.90
C PRO A 638 42.08 -39.73 40.51
N GLY A 639 42.56 -38.68 41.19
CA GLY A 639 43.76 -38.76 42.00
C GLY A 639 44.18 -37.45 42.69
N GLY A 640 44.07 -37.43 44.03
CA GLY A 640 45.01 -36.78 44.94
C GLY A 640 44.65 -35.39 45.50
N PRO A 641 45.03 -35.06 46.76
CA PRO A 641 44.43 -34.02 47.59
C PRO A 641 45.22 -32.68 47.59
N PRO A 642 44.66 -31.60 48.19
CA PRO A 642 45.14 -30.22 48.00
C PRO A 642 46.21 -29.80 49.03
N PRO A 643 47.04 -28.80 48.72
CA PRO A 643 47.37 -27.78 49.72
C PRO A 643 47.36 -26.35 49.14
N GLN A 644 46.67 -25.40 49.78
CA GLN A 644 47.20 -24.44 50.77
C GLN A 644 48.21 -23.40 50.24
N GLY A 645 47.76 -22.14 50.26
CA GLY A 645 48.48 -21.05 50.93
C GLY A 645 49.45 -20.20 50.10
N GLY A 646 49.19 -18.88 50.10
CA GLY A 646 50.28 -17.92 50.37
C GLY A 646 50.60 -16.86 49.33
N GLN A 647 49.86 -15.75 49.41
CA GLN A 647 50.34 -14.35 49.40
C GLN A 647 51.25 -13.80 48.27
N GLY A 648 50.73 -12.74 47.61
CA GLY A 648 51.41 -11.44 47.55
C GLY A 648 51.85 -10.96 46.15
N GLY A 649 51.28 -9.83 45.68
CA GLY A 649 51.87 -9.06 44.58
C GLY A 649 50.89 -8.21 43.78
N SER A 650 50.96 -6.89 43.99
CA SER A 650 50.17 -5.80 43.39
C SER A 650 50.30 -5.57 41.86
N ARG A 651 49.23 -5.04 41.22
CA ARG A 651 49.14 -3.85 40.32
C ARG A 651 48.35 -4.04 39.01
N GLN A 652 47.59 -2.97 38.71
CA GLN A 652 47.17 -2.44 37.40
C GLN A 652 46.02 -3.09 36.62
N GLY A 653 45.11 -2.23 36.16
CA GLY A 653 43.95 -2.56 35.35
C GLY A 653 44.27 -2.76 33.86
N GLY A 654 43.33 -3.38 33.15
CA GLY A 654 43.36 -3.59 31.71
C GLY A 654 41.95 -3.62 31.15
N ARG A 655 41.75 -2.84 30.08
CA ARG A 655 40.56 -2.75 29.25
C ARG A 655 40.32 -4.10 28.58
N GLY A 656 39.06 -4.50 28.43
CA GLY A 656 38.68 -5.64 27.60
C GLY A 656 38.89 -5.30 26.13
N ASP A 657 39.74 -6.08 25.47
CA ASP A 657 40.08 -5.94 24.06
C ASP A 657 38.90 -6.28 23.15
N ALA A 658 38.74 -5.43 22.13
CA ALA A 658 37.83 -5.63 21.02
C ALA A 658 38.28 -6.82 20.16
N LEU A 659 37.32 -7.64 19.73
CA LEU A 659 37.53 -8.71 18.77
C LEU A 659 38.01 -8.14 17.42
N ASP A 660 39.11 -8.70 16.93
CA ASP A 660 39.83 -8.31 15.72
C ASP A 660 38.97 -8.54 14.46
N THR A 661 38.83 -7.48 13.66
CA THR A 661 38.18 -7.41 12.34
C THR A 661 38.64 -8.48 11.34
N ALA A 662 39.77 -9.15 11.56
CA ALA A 662 40.20 -10.29 10.75
C ALA A 662 39.37 -11.58 10.99
N GLN A 663 38.87 -11.81 12.22
CA GLN A 663 38.01 -12.97 12.52
C GLN A 663 36.59 -12.82 11.96
N LEU A 664 36.08 -11.59 11.89
CA LEU A 664 34.79 -11.31 11.24
C LEU A 664 34.82 -11.50 9.72
N ARG A 665 35.97 -11.27 9.06
CA ARG A 665 36.11 -11.56 7.62
C ARG A 665 36.06 -13.06 7.32
N HIS A 666 36.63 -13.89 8.18
CA HIS A 666 36.57 -15.34 8.00
C HIS A 666 35.14 -15.90 8.17
N CYS A 667 34.35 -15.33 9.10
CA CYS A 667 32.94 -15.69 9.25
C CYS A 667 32.03 -15.19 8.10
N VAL A 668 32.44 -14.15 7.36
CA VAL A 668 31.71 -13.67 6.17
C VAL A 668 32.10 -14.47 4.93
N GLU A 669 33.34 -14.93 4.81
CA GLU A 669 33.74 -15.86 3.74
C GLU A 669 33.15 -17.27 3.93
N GLU A 670 32.86 -17.70 5.17
CA GLU A 670 32.06 -18.91 5.44
C GLU A 670 30.55 -18.75 5.15
N TRP A 671 30.06 -17.52 4.93
CA TRP A 671 28.67 -17.24 4.54
C TRP A 671 28.36 -17.66 3.08
N GLU A 672 29.39 -17.90 2.26
CA GLU A 672 29.29 -18.33 0.85
C GLU A 672 29.69 -19.81 0.63
N GLY A 673 29.71 -20.61 1.70
CA GLY A 673 30.05 -22.04 1.63
C GLY A 673 28.91 -22.93 1.08
N PRO A 674 29.19 -24.02 0.34
CA PRO A 674 28.20 -24.83 -0.39
C PRO A 674 27.34 -25.77 0.48
N GLY A 675 27.09 -25.43 1.74
CA GLY A 675 26.61 -26.38 2.75
C GLY A 675 25.61 -25.86 3.77
N MET A 676 24.75 -24.89 3.43
CA MET A 676 23.73 -24.41 4.36
C MET A 676 22.30 -24.49 3.80
N VAL A 677 21.47 -25.18 4.57
CA VAL A 677 20.03 -25.32 4.38
C VAL A 677 19.35 -24.00 4.72
N ASP A 678 19.30 -23.13 3.73
CA ASP A 678 18.48 -21.94 3.67
C ASP A 678 16.98 -22.32 3.78
N THR A 679 16.15 -21.44 4.33
CA THR A 679 14.69 -21.61 4.31
C THR A 679 14.19 -21.68 2.86
N GLY A 680 14.85 -20.98 1.94
CA GLY A 680 14.71 -21.14 0.50
C GLY A 680 15.18 -22.51 -0.02
N TRP A 681 16.19 -23.16 0.58
CA TRP A 681 16.61 -24.54 0.26
C TRP A 681 15.58 -25.59 0.72
N LEU A 682 14.98 -25.44 1.91
CA LEU A 682 13.91 -26.34 2.39
C LEU A 682 12.66 -26.21 1.52
N LEU A 683 12.28 -24.97 1.17
CA LEU A 683 11.22 -24.71 0.19
C LEU A 683 11.60 -25.21 -1.21
N ARG A 684 12.86 -25.12 -1.63
CA ARG A 684 13.37 -25.70 -2.89
C ARG A 684 13.26 -27.22 -2.89
N GLN A 685 13.69 -27.91 -1.84
CA GLN A 685 13.59 -29.37 -1.74
C GLN A 685 12.13 -29.84 -1.73
N ALA A 686 11.23 -29.04 -1.13
CA ALA A 686 9.79 -29.29 -1.18
C ALA A 686 9.19 -29.08 -2.58
N LEU A 687 9.63 -28.04 -3.30
CA LEU A 687 9.14 -27.69 -4.64
C LEU A 687 9.76 -28.57 -5.75
N LEU A 688 11.04 -28.93 -5.63
CA LEU A 688 11.78 -29.79 -6.58
C LEU A 688 11.32 -31.25 -6.53
N ARG A 689 10.74 -31.70 -5.41
CA ARG A 689 10.14 -33.04 -5.30
C ARG A 689 8.79 -33.18 -6.02
N HIS A 690 8.17 -32.06 -6.42
CA HIS A 690 6.90 -32.04 -7.15
C HIS A 690 6.98 -31.32 -8.52
N GLY A 691 8.15 -30.80 -8.90
CA GLY A 691 8.37 -30.10 -10.16
C GLY A 691 9.40 -30.82 -11.02
N GLY A 692 8.94 -31.41 -12.13
CA GLY A 692 9.82 -31.93 -13.18
C GLY A 692 10.90 -30.89 -13.56
N GLY A 693 12.12 -31.38 -13.71
CA GLY A 693 13.35 -30.60 -13.75
C GLY A 693 13.29 -29.32 -14.58
N VAL A 694 13.65 -28.21 -13.94
CA VAL A 694 14.21 -27.05 -14.64
C VAL A 694 15.66 -27.43 -14.99
N PRO A 695 16.09 -27.44 -16.27
CA PRO A 695 17.47 -27.71 -16.59
C PRO A 695 18.37 -26.60 -16.03
N ASP A 696 19.49 -27.00 -15.42
CA ASP A 696 20.54 -26.09 -14.99
C ASP A 696 21.03 -25.26 -16.18
N ARG A 697 21.29 -23.98 -15.91
CA ARG A 697 21.62 -22.96 -16.91
C ARG A 697 23.03 -23.09 -17.51
N ASP A 698 23.79 -24.12 -17.18
CA ASP A 698 25.23 -24.19 -17.51
C ASP A 698 25.62 -25.25 -18.55
N GLU A 699 24.66 -25.97 -19.17
CA GLU A 699 24.98 -26.95 -20.23
C GLU A 699 24.25 -26.71 -21.57
N ALA A 700 23.92 -25.47 -21.90
CA ALA A 700 23.51 -25.09 -23.24
C ALA A 700 24.50 -24.09 -23.84
N GLY A 701 25.50 -24.61 -24.57
CA GLY A 701 26.40 -23.80 -25.39
C GLY A 701 25.62 -23.00 -26.44
N TRP A 702 25.30 -21.75 -26.11
CA TRP A 702 24.88 -20.73 -27.05
C TRP A 702 26.00 -19.70 -27.12
N SER A 703 26.84 -19.85 -28.15
CA SER A 703 27.82 -18.84 -28.55
C SER A 703 27.11 -17.53 -28.88
N GLU A 704 27.57 -16.44 -28.29
CA GLU A 704 27.18 -15.07 -28.60
C GLU A 704 27.29 -14.80 -30.12
N ALA A 705 26.19 -14.33 -30.73
CA ALA A 705 26.23 -13.70 -32.05
C ALA A 705 26.31 -12.18 -31.86
N PRO A 706 27.24 -11.47 -32.51
CA PRO A 706 27.48 -10.05 -32.26
C PRO A 706 26.45 -9.15 -32.94
N ALA A 707 26.19 -8.02 -32.26
CA ALA A 707 25.38 -6.92 -32.74
C ALA A 707 25.83 -6.41 -34.12
N THR A 708 24.91 -6.28 -35.07
CA THR A 708 25.14 -5.57 -36.34
C THR A 708 24.01 -4.59 -36.67
N SER A 709 24.40 -3.31 -36.64
CA SER A 709 24.10 -2.18 -37.52
C SER A 709 22.81 -2.15 -38.38
N THR A 710 22.11 -1.03 -38.24
CA THR A 710 21.26 -0.26 -39.19
C THR A 710 21.32 -0.64 -40.67
N PRO A 711 20.17 -0.68 -41.41
CA PRO A 711 20.17 -0.91 -42.84
C PRO A 711 20.22 0.41 -43.64
N HIS A 712 21.19 0.51 -44.54
CA HIS A 712 21.21 1.47 -45.64
C HIS A 712 20.52 0.89 -46.88
N GLN A 713 19.78 1.75 -47.58
CA GLN A 713 19.18 1.55 -48.90
C GLN A 713 20.18 1.06 -49.96
N LYS A 714 19.74 0.14 -50.84
CA LYS A 714 19.53 0.36 -52.28
C LYS A 714 19.45 -0.96 -53.08
N GLY A 715 18.40 -1.06 -53.89
CA GLY A 715 18.56 -1.33 -55.32
C GLY A 715 18.25 -2.73 -55.86
N ARG A 716 17.15 -2.79 -56.64
CA ARG A 716 16.95 -3.54 -57.91
C ARG A 716 17.05 -5.07 -57.86
N ASP A 717 16.37 -5.85 -58.67
CA ASP A 717 15.31 -5.73 -59.67
C ASP A 717 14.94 -7.20 -60.01
N HIS A 718 13.71 -7.42 -60.50
CA HIS A 718 13.31 -8.56 -61.36
C HIS A 718 13.31 -9.95 -60.69
N THR A 719 12.34 -10.85 -60.84
CA THR A 719 11.23 -11.12 -61.77
C THR A 719 10.46 -12.26 -61.09
N GLY A 720 9.13 -12.27 -61.02
CA GLY A 720 8.34 -12.97 -62.02
C GLY A 720 7.46 -14.06 -61.39
N SER A 721 6.15 -13.91 -61.60
CA SER A 721 5.11 -14.95 -61.75
C SER A 721 4.87 -15.99 -60.66
N GLY A 722 3.65 -15.97 -60.13
CA GLY A 722 3.01 -17.04 -59.35
C GLY A 722 1.76 -16.52 -58.69
#